data_AF-A0A2P6V8M9-F1
#
_entry.id   AF-A0A2P6V8M9-F1
#
_cell.length_a   1.000
_cell.length_b   1.000
_cell.length_c   1.000
_cell.angle_alpha   90.00
_cell.angle_beta   90.00
_cell.angle_gamma   90.00
#
_symmetry.space_group_name_H-M   'P 1'
#
loop_
_entity.id
_entity.type
_entity.pdbx_description
1 polymer ?
#
loop_
_entity_poly.entity_id
_entity_poly.type
_entity_poly.pdbx_seq_one_letter_code
_entity_poly.pdbx_strand_id
1 'polypeptide(L)'
;MEALVPPADVDSVPAHAHLWLKAEEQADWVTFKTQVPALVLGSFVAFNVLSALSIRIINRKKTIKAASNCALLQHGATAATHALLCLAAASYASMHRELGRCGGRSFCWDDMAGRMLTVHAGFALYEILFWQNNASLVQPWNEMIFLHNLLTLLTALASLMYPCRLTLLVLPVQQMLAIATLADCARRTAAVYGASWGLRFKLQLGFMLGQGVRALGGIGVSAFTYWWIRQNNLWKFELPEGMSALNSVYGMLMLAGGIIQALIYLKWVGAALAMTNDLIEGVQGGKKGGAAAAAAGGAATPSKKKETLVAGGRTRSAKKERQRRWATTKTFEQRYFFCDEHWAPGGAIFFYLGNEADVTLYLNNTGLMWELAPRHQALLVFPEHRYYGQSKPFEPKKLRKHMHWLTTEQAMADYAQLLWELKEELGDPDVPVIGFGGSYGGMLGAWFRMKYPHLMDGVIAASAPIWTYLGESPPSDSGAFARIVTQDASAEGGSVPACADNVDVGGTDDGRRAIGVAMRLCPESSLDSQDDVTALRDWAASAWDYLAMGNYPFPSSYIVNGALPPLPAFPVRAACEHLASPDLPSDPAGLLGALGRAVGVFYNHTGDLACLSFKEGPNPETDEDSKFWGYQYCTEQWMPFSKDGEHDMFWSEPWDNDAAVAACKETWGVTPRPLWATVQWGGKKLGAASNIVFSNGLLDPWSGGGVLGNVSAAKDVVAVIIPEGAHHLDLMFSNPADPPSVKEARAVEESYIAKWISEARNRPALPPLLHSAAYMAARSSEA
;
A
#
# COMPACT_ATOMS: atom_id res chain seq x y z
N MET A 1 -50.84 -25.01 7.00
CA MET A 1 -50.58 -26.26 6.26
C MET A 1 -49.36 -25.96 5.39
N GLU A 2 -48.17 -26.52 5.58
CA GLU A 2 -47.56 -27.55 6.43
C GLU A 2 -46.12 -27.04 6.69
N ALA A 3 -45.66 -26.84 7.93
CA ALA A 3 -44.97 -27.81 8.83
C ALA A 3 -43.62 -28.30 8.28
N LEU A 4 -42.51 -28.45 9.00
CA LEU A 4 -42.06 -28.26 10.41
C LEU A 4 -40.59 -28.75 10.42
N VAL A 5 -39.60 -27.99 10.91
CA VAL A 5 -38.44 -28.47 11.73
C VAL A 5 -37.72 -27.26 12.37
N PRO A 6 -37.53 -27.23 13.71
CA PRO A 6 -36.31 -26.72 14.35
C PRO A 6 -35.81 -27.67 15.47
N PRO A 7 -34.76 -27.35 16.25
CA PRO A 7 -33.40 -26.91 15.93
C PRO A 7 -32.35 -27.93 16.49
N ALA A 8 -31.05 -27.73 16.21
CA ALA A 8 -29.98 -28.46 16.91
C ALA A 8 -29.03 -27.47 17.61
N ASP A 9 -29.03 -27.54 18.94
CA ASP A 9 -28.02 -26.99 19.86
C ASP A 9 -26.65 -27.60 19.60
N VAL A 10 -25.61 -26.75 19.53
CA VAL A 10 -24.27 -27.09 20.03
C VAL A 10 -23.63 -25.83 20.63
N ASP A 11 -23.91 -25.58 21.90
CA ASP A 11 -22.97 -24.93 22.81
C ASP A 11 -21.82 -25.91 23.09
N SER A 12 -20.60 -25.60 22.61
CA SER A 12 -19.34 -25.77 23.35
C SER A 12 -18.12 -25.60 22.42
N VAL A 13 -17.51 -24.42 22.37
CA VAL A 13 -16.07 -24.27 22.04
C VAL A 13 -15.46 -23.23 22.98
N PRO A 14 -14.30 -23.50 23.62
CA PRO A 14 -13.81 -22.72 24.75
C PRO A 14 -13.15 -21.42 24.31
N ALA A 15 -13.23 -20.42 25.21
CA ALA A 15 -12.50 -19.16 25.14
C ALA A 15 -10.99 -19.37 24.91
N HIS A 16 -10.50 -19.01 23.72
CA HIS A 16 -9.08 -18.79 23.51
C HIS A 16 -8.75 -17.32 23.75
N ALA A 17 -8.04 -17.09 24.84
CA ALA A 17 -7.55 -15.81 25.31
C ALA A 17 -6.81 -15.03 24.21
N HIS A 18 -7.23 -13.77 24.02
CA HIS A 18 -6.48 -12.74 23.31
C HIS A 18 -5.09 -12.57 23.95
N LEU A 19 -4.03 -12.74 23.15
CA LEU A 19 -2.64 -12.47 23.54
C LEU A 19 -2.05 -11.39 22.62
N TRP A 20 -2.47 -10.14 22.81
CA TRP A 20 -1.83 -8.98 22.19
C TRP A 20 -0.44 -8.73 22.84
N LEU A 21 0.55 -8.34 22.04
CA LEU A 21 1.86 -7.84 22.50
C LEU A 21 1.71 -6.36 22.93
N LYS A 22 2.51 -5.90 23.89
CA LYS A 22 2.50 -4.48 24.28
C LYS A 22 3.12 -3.63 23.16
N ALA A 23 2.68 -2.36 23.04
CA ALA A 23 3.03 -1.46 21.94
C ALA A 23 4.55 -1.25 21.74
N GLU A 24 5.35 -1.32 22.81
CA GLU A 24 6.81 -1.24 22.71
C GLU A 24 7.43 -2.48 22.03
N GLU A 25 6.84 -3.67 22.23
CA GLU A 25 7.31 -4.92 21.62
C GLU A 25 6.93 -5.01 20.12
N GLN A 26 5.90 -4.29 19.66
CA GLN A 26 5.53 -4.21 18.24
C GLN A 26 6.48 -3.33 17.44
N ALA A 27 7.05 -2.28 18.05
CA ALA A 27 7.99 -1.37 17.38
C ALA A 27 9.34 -2.05 17.07
N ASP A 28 9.85 -2.87 17.99
CA ASP A 28 11.05 -3.69 17.77
C ASP A 28 10.80 -4.76 16.69
N TRP A 29 9.58 -5.33 16.64
CA TRP A 29 9.16 -6.30 15.63
C TRP A 29 9.07 -5.71 14.20
N VAL A 30 8.57 -4.47 14.06
CA VAL A 30 8.50 -3.76 12.77
C VAL A 30 9.89 -3.36 12.28
N THR A 31 10.79 -3.00 13.19
CA THR A 31 12.19 -2.73 12.87
C THR A 31 12.90 -3.99 12.38
N PHE A 32 12.62 -5.13 13.01
CA PHE A 32 13.12 -6.45 12.59
C PHE A 32 12.58 -6.88 11.21
N LYS A 33 11.29 -6.64 10.92
CA LYS A 33 10.64 -6.95 9.63
C LYS A 33 11.19 -6.15 8.45
N THR A 34 11.66 -4.94 8.70
CA THR A 34 12.18 -4.04 7.66
C THR A 34 13.68 -4.23 7.40
N GLN A 35 14.47 -4.54 8.44
CA GLN A 35 15.92 -4.67 8.28
C GLN A 35 16.38 -6.01 7.69
N VAL A 36 15.68 -7.12 7.99
CA VAL A 36 16.11 -8.46 7.51
C VAL A 36 15.98 -8.61 5.99
N PRO A 37 14.86 -8.22 5.33
CA PRO A 37 14.77 -8.24 3.87
C PRO A 37 15.76 -7.28 3.21
N ALA A 38 16.05 -6.12 3.83
CA ALA A 38 17.04 -5.16 3.34
C ALA A 38 18.48 -5.70 3.44
N LEU A 39 18.81 -6.45 4.49
CA LEU A 39 20.09 -7.16 4.63
C LEU A 39 20.23 -8.30 3.61
N VAL A 40 19.15 -9.03 3.36
CA VAL A 40 19.12 -10.11 2.36
C VAL A 40 19.23 -9.54 0.94
N LEU A 41 18.47 -8.49 0.63
CA LEU A 41 18.50 -7.82 -0.67
C LEU A 41 19.83 -7.10 -0.89
N GLY A 42 20.38 -6.43 0.14
CA GLY A 42 21.70 -5.81 0.10
C GLY A 42 22.81 -6.84 -0.14
N SER A 43 22.72 -8.02 0.48
CA SER A 43 23.64 -9.12 0.23
C SER A 43 23.48 -9.69 -1.19
N PHE A 44 22.26 -9.77 -1.70
CA PHE A 44 21.96 -10.24 -3.06
C PHE A 44 22.42 -9.25 -4.15
N VAL A 45 22.27 -7.94 -3.91
CA VAL A 45 22.76 -6.89 -4.82
C VAL A 45 24.29 -6.82 -4.78
N ALA A 46 24.90 -6.87 -3.59
CA ALA A 46 26.37 -6.94 -3.47
C ALA A 46 26.93 -8.17 -4.17
N PHE A 47 26.26 -9.33 -4.08
CA PHE A 47 26.61 -10.56 -4.79
C PHE A 47 26.57 -10.40 -6.31
N ASN A 48 25.50 -9.79 -6.86
CA ASN A 48 25.37 -9.57 -8.30
C ASN A 48 26.38 -8.55 -8.82
N VAL A 49 26.65 -7.48 -8.06
CA VAL A 49 27.65 -6.47 -8.42
C VAL A 49 29.06 -7.05 -8.39
N LEU A 50 29.42 -7.82 -7.36
CA LEU A 50 30.73 -8.45 -7.24
C LEU A 50 30.92 -9.56 -8.29
N SER A 51 29.87 -10.33 -8.59
CA SER A 51 29.89 -11.34 -9.66
C SER A 51 30.04 -10.70 -11.04
N ALA A 52 29.31 -9.61 -11.31
CA ALA A 52 29.42 -8.86 -12.57
C ALA A 52 30.77 -8.16 -12.72
N LEU A 53 31.35 -7.62 -11.63
CA LEU A 53 32.71 -7.09 -11.63
C LEU A 53 33.74 -8.19 -11.92
N SER A 54 33.59 -9.36 -11.30
CA SER A 54 34.48 -10.50 -11.50
C SER A 54 34.45 -10.96 -12.96
N ILE A 55 33.27 -11.08 -13.56
CA ILE A 55 33.08 -11.44 -14.97
C ILE A 55 33.65 -10.37 -15.93
N ARG A 56 33.47 -9.08 -15.63
CA ARG A 56 34.05 -7.98 -16.43
C ARG A 56 35.57 -7.90 -16.33
N ILE A 57 36.15 -8.21 -15.17
CA ILE A 57 37.60 -8.30 -14.96
C ILE A 57 38.18 -9.49 -15.73
N ILE A 58 37.48 -10.63 -15.75
CA ILE A 58 37.84 -11.82 -16.52
C ILE A 58 37.81 -11.53 -18.04
N ASN A 59 36.79 -10.80 -18.52
CA ASN A 59 36.63 -10.52 -19.96
C ASN A 59 37.55 -9.41 -20.51
N ARG A 60 38.11 -8.53 -19.67
CA ARG A 60 39.01 -7.44 -20.12
C ARG A 60 40.49 -7.81 -20.26
N LYS A 61 40.92 -9.02 -19.87
CA LYS A 61 42.31 -9.49 -20.07
C LYS A 61 42.33 -10.76 -20.92
N LYS A 62 42.27 -10.60 -22.25
CA LYS A 62 42.50 -11.64 -23.26
C LYS A 62 43.97 -12.14 -23.34
N THR A 63 44.64 -12.30 -22.20
CA THR A 63 45.97 -12.95 -22.11
C THR A 63 46.30 -13.21 -20.64
N ILE A 64 45.84 -14.34 -20.10
CA ILE A 64 46.46 -14.92 -18.89
C ILE A 64 46.60 -16.44 -19.10
N LYS A 65 47.77 -16.84 -19.61
CA LYS A 65 48.29 -18.20 -19.51
C LYS A 65 49.22 -18.25 -18.30
N ALA A 66 48.86 -18.98 -17.23
CA ALA A 66 49.76 -19.67 -16.29
C ALA A 66 48.96 -20.28 -15.12
N ALA A 67 49.26 -21.55 -14.81
CA ALA A 67 48.62 -22.35 -13.75
C ALA A 67 48.79 -21.79 -12.31
N SER A 68 49.70 -20.83 -12.09
CA SER A 68 49.93 -20.23 -10.77
C SER A 68 48.87 -19.19 -10.34
N ASN A 69 47.99 -18.74 -11.25
CA ASN A 69 46.94 -17.76 -10.91
C ASN A 69 45.51 -18.33 -10.83
N CYS A 70 45.31 -19.63 -11.10
CA CYS A 70 44.05 -20.32 -10.78
C CYS A 70 43.85 -20.47 -9.26
N ALA A 71 44.94 -20.63 -8.50
CA ALA A 71 44.88 -20.67 -7.03
C ALA A 71 44.40 -19.33 -6.45
N LEU A 72 44.82 -18.19 -7.01
CA LEU A 72 44.38 -16.86 -6.55
C LEU A 72 42.87 -16.62 -6.81
N LEU A 73 42.36 -17.09 -7.95
CA LEU A 73 40.95 -17.04 -8.32
C LEU A 73 40.09 -18.01 -7.48
N GLN A 74 40.59 -19.23 -7.21
CA GLN A 74 39.95 -20.17 -6.27
C GLN A 74 39.95 -19.60 -4.85
N HIS A 75 41.05 -19.04 -4.35
CA HIS A 75 41.10 -18.46 -3.01
C HIS A 75 40.19 -17.23 -2.87
N GLY A 76 40.08 -16.39 -3.91
CA GLY A 76 39.18 -15.23 -3.92
C GLY A 76 37.70 -15.60 -3.92
N ALA A 77 37.29 -16.55 -4.78
CA ALA A 77 35.91 -17.04 -4.81
C ALA A 77 35.55 -17.80 -3.53
N THR A 78 36.46 -18.64 -3.02
CA THR A 78 36.23 -19.40 -1.77
C THR A 78 36.17 -18.46 -0.56
N ALA A 79 36.98 -17.40 -0.51
CA ALA A 79 36.94 -16.39 0.55
C ALA A 79 35.68 -15.52 0.51
N ALA A 80 35.21 -15.14 -0.70
CA ALA A 80 33.95 -14.40 -0.87
C ALA A 80 32.74 -15.25 -0.44
N THR A 81 32.72 -16.53 -0.81
CA THR A 81 31.67 -17.46 -0.39
C THR A 81 31.74 -17.77 1.10
N HIS A 82 32.93 -17.88 1.70
CA HIS A 82 33.10 -18.03 3.16
C HIS A 82 32.64 -16.79 3.93
N ALA A 83 32.93 -15.59 3.43
CA ALA A 83 32.48 -14.34 4.04
C ALA A 83 30.95 -14.23 4.04
N LEU A 84 30.29 -14.63 2.94
CA LEU A 84 28.84 -14.72 2.85
C LEU A 84 28.23 -15.75 3.82
N LEU A 85 28.86 -16.92 3.97
CA LEU A 85 28.43 -17.95 4.94
C LEU A 85 28.58 -17.49 6.39
N CYS A 86 29.67 -16.81 6.75
CA CYS A 86 29.85 -16.33 8.12
C CYS A 86 28.98 -15.07 8.40
N LEU A 87 28.63 -14.27 7.37
CA LEU A 87 27.59 -13.22 7.45
C LEU A 87 26.18 -13.79 7.64
N ALA A 88 25.83 -14.87 6.95
CA ALA A 88 24.55 -15.56 7.12
C ALA A 88 24.45 -16.21 8.52
N ALA A 89 25.52 -16.85 9.00
CA ALA A 89 25.58 -17.43 10.33
C ALA A 89 25.54 -16.36 11.45
N ALA A 90 26.19 -15.21 11.26
CA ALA A 90 26.10 -14.07 12.18
C ALA A 90 24.70 -13.45 12.19
N SER A 91 24.05 -13.35 11.03
CA SER A 91 22.66 -12.89 10.90
C SER A 91 21.70 -13.85 11.59
N TYR A 92 21.95 -15.16 11.48
CA TYR A 92 21.18 -16.21 12.16
C TYR A 92 21.35 -16.15 13.69
N ALA A 93 22.59 -15.99 14.18
CA ALA A 93 22.87 -15.82 15.62
C ALA A 93 22.27 -14.52 16.19
N SER A 94 22.23 -13.45 15.38
CA SER A 94 21.60 -12.17 15.73
C SER A 94 20.08 -12.28 15.81
N MET A 95 19.43 -12.94 14.83
CA MET A 95 17.99 -13.27 14.88
C MET A 95 17.65 -14.09 16.14
N HIS A 96 18.52 -15.02 16.52
CA HIS A 96 18.29 -15.91 17.67
C HIS A 96 18.44 -15.19 19.03
N ARG A 97 19.22 -14.11 19.11
CA ARG A 97 19.37 -13.29 20.31
C ARG A 97 18.11 -12.44 20.58
N GLU A 98 17.44 -12.00 19.53
CA GLU A 98 16.14 -11.30 19.60
C GLU A 98 14.98 -12.28 19.92
N LEU A 99 15.06 -13.55 19.46
CA LEU A 99 14.09 -14.61 19.80
C LEU A 99 13.98 -14.91 21.31
N GLY A 100 15.07 -14.77 22.07
CA GLY A 100 15.07 -14.93 23.53
C GLY A 100 14.19 -13.90 24.27
N ARG A 101 13.82 -12.79 23.60
CA ARG A 101 12.91 -11.76 24.13
C ARG A 101 11.43 -12.03 23.84
N CYS A 102 11.10 -12.98 22.94
CA CYS A 102 9.72 -13.19 22.48
C CYS A 102 8.89 -14.20 23.30
N GLY A 103 9.39 -14.72 24.42
CA GLY A 103 8.55 -15.38 25.44
C GLY A 103 7.72 -16.60 25.01
N GLY A 104 8.07 -17.32 23.94
CA GLY A 104 7.50 -18.64 23.64
C GLY A 104 6.10 -18.72 23.00
N ARG A 105 5.58 -17.68 22.31
CA ARG A 105 4.25 -17.74 21.65
C ARG A 105 4.26 -18.43 20.28
N SER A 106 3.31 -19.35 20.03
CA SER A 106 3.22 -20.27 18.88
C SER A 106 3.10 -19.62 17.49
N PHE A 107 2.37 -18.51 17.35
CA PHE A 107 2.09 -17.90 16.04
C PHE A 107 3.31 -17.30 15.33
N CYS A 108 4.37 -16.92 16.07
CA CYS A 108 5.66 -16.50 15.48
C CYS A 108 6.44 -17.66 14.85
N TRP A 109 6.17 -18.90 15.26
CA TRP A 109 6.96 -20.06 14.86
C TRP A 109 6.52 -20.62 13.50
N ASP A 110 5.23 -20.59 13.16
CA ASP A 110 4.70 -21.23 11.96
C ASP A 110 5.05 -20.45 10.66
N ASP A 111 4.91 -19.12 10.63
CA ASP A 111 5.30 -18.29 9.47
C ASP A 111 6.82 -18.26 9.28
N MET A 112 7.60 -18.34 10.36
CA MET A 112 9.06 -18.31 10.29
C MET A 112 9.66 -19.68 9.95
N ALA A 113 9.07 -20.78 10.42
CA ALA A 113 9.44 -22.14 10.02
C ALA A 113 9.24 -22.33 8.51
N GLY A 114 8.12 -21.86 7.94
CA GLY A 114 7.89 -21.88 6.49
C GLY A 114 8.94 -21.10 5.70
N ARG A 115 9.32 -19.91 6.18
CA ARG A 115 10.35 -19.07 5.54
C ARG A 115 11.77 -19.64 5.67
N MET A 116 12.14 -20.21 6.82
CA MET A 116 13.43 -20.90 7.00
C MET A 116 13.52 -22.17 6.13
N LEU A 117 12.42 -22.93 6.01
CA LEU A 117 12.34 -24.11 5.15
C LEU A 117 12.50 -23.76 3.67
N THR A 118 11.94 -22.62 3.24
CA THR A 118 12.07 -22.10 1.86
C THR A 118 13.51 -21.73 1.54
N VAL A 119 14.23 -21.11 2.49
CA VAL A 119 15.66 -20.80 2.35
C VAL A 119 16.51 -22.08 2.31
N HIS A 120 16.20 -23.08 3.14
CA HIS A 120 16.93 -24.35 3.15
C HIS A 120 16.63 -25.22 1.91
N ALA A 121 15.40 -25.24 1.42
CA ALA A 121 15.02 -25.92 0.18
C ALA A 121 15.70 -25.26 -1.03
N GLY A 122 15.77 -23.92 -1.06
CA GLY A 122 16.54 -23.18 -2.08
C GLY A 122 18.03 -23.47 -2.02
N PHE A 123 18.61 -23.60 -0.82
CA PHE A 123 20.01 -23.97 -0.61
C PHE A 123 20.33 -25.40 -1.07
N ALA A 124 19.47 -26.37 -0.74
CA ALA A 124 19.63 -27.76 -1.17
C ALA A 124 19.48 -27.92 -2.69
N LEU A 125 18.56 -27.20 -3.31
CA LEU A 125 18.38 -27.19 -4.76
C LEU A 125 19.58 -26.55 -5.48
N TYR A 126 20.14 -25.47 -4.92
CA TYR A 126 21.37 -24.84 -5.43
C TYR A 126 22.58 -25.78 -5.36
N GLU A 127 22.81 -26.46 -4.23
CA GLU A 127 23.91 -27.43 -4.08
C GLU A 127 23.78 -28.61 -5.05
N ILE A 128 22.57 -29.15 -5.24
CA ILE A 128 22.30 -30.24 -6.19
C ILE A 128 22.65 -29.80 -7.62
N LEU A 129 22.19 -28.62 -8.04
CA LEU A 129 22.44 -28.09 -9.38
C LEU A 129 23.92 -27.70 -9.59
N PHE A 130 24.57 -27.17 -8.55
CA PHE A 130 26.00 -26.79 -8.59
C PHE A 130 26.92 -28.01 -8.73
N TRP A 131 26.65 -29.10 -8.00
CA TRP A 131 27.46 -30.32 -8.07
C TRP A 131 27.15 -31.18 -9.29
N GLN A 132 25.90 -31.17 -9.80
CA GLN A 132 25.56 -31.79 -11.08
C GLN A 132 26.33 -31.14 -12.24
N ASN A 133 26.48 -29.81 -12.25
CA ASN A 133 27.21 -29.10 -13.31
C ASN A 133 28.75 -29.15 -13.17
N ASN A 134 29.28 -29.61 -12.03
CA ASN A 134 30.73 -29.69 -11.78
C ASN A 134 31.22 -31.14 -11.56
N ALA A 135 30.47 -32.13 -12.05
CA ALA A 135 30.63 -33.56 -11.77
C ALA A 135 31.99 -34.18 -12.18
N SER A 136 32.84 -33.48 -12.93
CA SER A 136 34.16 -33.97 -13.35
C SER A 136 35.27 -33.84 -12.29
N LEU A 137 35.03 -33.18 -11.15
CA LEU A 137 36.10 -32.76 -10.26
C LEU A 137 36.36 -33.61 -9.00
N VAL A 138 35.44 -34.44 -8.48
CA VAL A 138 35.75 -35.34 -7.34
C VAL A 138 34.79 -36.55 -7.27
N GLN A 139 35.25 -37.75 -7.62
CA GLN A 139 34.33 -38.86 -7.97
C GLN A 139 33.83 -39.83 -6.88
N PRO A 140 34.31 -39.87 -5.61
CA PRO A 140 33.59 -40.64 -4.58
C PRO A 140 32.62 -39.83 -3.70
N TRP A 141 32.61 -38.50 -3.82
CA TRP A 141 31.99 -37.60 -2.83
C TRP A 141 30.58 -37.13 -3.21
N ASN A 142 30.32 -37.08 -4.51
CA ASN A 142 29.08 -36.51 -5.05
C ASN A 142 27.86 -37.37 -4.72
N GLU A 143 27.99 -38.70 -4.73
CA GLU A 143 26.85 -39.58 -4.44
C GLU A 143 26.42 -39.50 -2.98
N MET A 144 27.37 -39.36 -2.04
CA MET A 144 27.05 -39.27 -0.61
C MET A 144 26.48 -37.91 -0.19
N ILE A 145 26.98 -36.82 -0.79
CA ILE A 145 26.46 -35.46 -0.56
C ILE A 145 25.06 -35.34 -1.16
N PHE A 146 24.85 -35.91 -2.35
CA PHE A 146 23.54 -35.96 -2.99
C PHE A 146 22.53 -36.74 -2.15
N LEU A 147 22.92 -37.91 -1.61
CA LEU A 147 22.04 -38.70 -0.74
C LEU A 147 21.71 -37.98 0.57
N HIS A 148 22.67 -37.28 1.19
CA HIS A 148 22.46 -36.50 2.41
C HIS A 148 21.50 -35.33 2.18
N ASN A 149 21.67 -34.60 1.08
CA ASN A 149 20.83 -33.46 0.73
C ASN A 149 19.41 -33.89 0.34
N LEU A 150 19.27 -35.03 -0.35
CA LEU A 150 17.99 -35.62 -0.68
C LEU A 150 17.23 -36.08 0.58
N LEU A 151 17.91 -36.77 1.53
CA LEU A 151 17.28 -37.13 2.81
C LEU A 151 16.85 -35.90 3.61
N THR A 152 17.65 -34.84 3.61
CA THR A 152 17.34 -33.58 4.32
C THR A 152 16.10 -32.91 3.73
N LEU A 153 15.98 -32.90 2.39
CA LEU A 153 14.82 -32.37 1.68
C LEU A 153 13.56 -33.19 1.98
N LEU A 154 13.66 -34.53 1.96
CA LEU A 154 12.54 -35.42 2.27
C LEU A 154 12.09 -35.32 3.73
N THR A 155 13.01 -35.10 4.66
CA THR A 155 12.69 -34.89 6.09
C THR A 155 12.01 -33.53 6.31
N ALA A 156 12.44 -32.49 5.58
CA ALA A 156 11.79 -31.18 5.59
C ALA A 156 10.36 -31.24 5.01
N LEU A 157 10.15 -32.01 3.93
CA LEU A 157 8.84 -32.23 3.33
C LEU A 157 7.91 -33.06 4.24
N ALA A 158 8.43 -34.08 4.93
CA ALA A 158 7.65 -34.85 5.91
C ALA A 158 7.20 -34.00 7.11
N SER A 159 7.98 -32.97 7.48
CA SER A 159 7.66 -32.03 8.55
C SER A 159 6.51 -31.07 8.19
N LEU A 160 6.23 -30.87 6.89
CA LEU A 160 5.07 -30.11 6.40
C LEU A 160 3.75 -30.88 6.56
N MET A 161 3.79 -32.22 6.67
CA MET A 161 2.59 -33.06 6.70
C MET A 161 2.01 -33.32 8.09
N TYR A 162 2.74 -33.01 9.17
CA TYR A 162 2.25 -33.17 10.55
C TYR A 162 2.60 -31.93 11.41
N PRO A 163 1.77 -30.86 11.36
CA PRO A 163 2.05 -29.63 12.07
C PRO A 163 1.45 -29.71 13.47
N CYS A 164 2.14 -30.36 14.40
CA CYS A 164 2.12 -30.03 15.82
C CYS A 164 2.97 -31.04 16.61
N ARG A 165 4.02 -30.52 17.27
CA ARG A 165 4.84 -31.16 18.34
C ARG A 165 6.16 -31.86 17.96
N LEU A 166 6.52 -32.07 16.70
CA LEU A 166 7.87 -32.59 16.37
C LEU A 166 8.99 -31.54 16.54
N THR A 167 8.65 -30.25 16.56
CA THR A 167 9.58 -29.10 16.51
C THR A 167 10.46 -28.94 17.76
N LEU A 168 10.06 -29.50 18.91
CA LEU A 168 10.78 -29.37 20.18
C LEU A 168 12.08 -30.19 20.25
N LEU A 169 12.26 -31.19 19.38
CA LEU A 169 13.44 -32.08 19.38
C LEU A 169 14.46 -31.77 18.28
N VAL A 170 14.10 -30.98 17.26
CA VAL A 170 14.98 -30.62 16.14
C VAL A 170 15.92 -29.46 16.52
N LEU A 171 15.50 -28.59 17.44
CA LEU A 171 16.23 -27.39 17.87
C LEU A 171 17.65 -27.67 18.42
N PRO A 172 17.87 -28.63 19.33
CA PRO A 172 19.20 -28.85 19.91
C PRO A 172 20.22 -29.36 18.87
N VAL A 173 19.76 -30.21 17.94
CA VAL A 173 20.60 -30.76 16.88
C VAL A 173 21.02 -29.67 15.91
N GLN A 174 20.12 -28.74 15.56
CA GLN A 174 20.42 -27.60 14.66
C GLN A 174 21.32 -26.54 15.32
N GLN A 175 21.17 -26.30 16.62
CA GLN A 175 22.06 -25.40 17.36
C GLN A 175 23.49 -25.94 17.41
N MET A 176 23.67 -27.25 17.63
CA MET A 176 25.01 -27.85 17.65
C MET A 176 25.65 -27.90 16.26
N LEU A 177 24.83 -28.01 15.22
CA LEU A 177 25.19 -27.86 13.81
C LEU A 177 25.77 -26.48 13.51
N ALA A 178 25.10 -25.42 13.97
CA ALA A 178 25.55 -24.04 13.82
C ALA A 178 26.87 -23.78 14.56
N ILE A 179 27.02 -24.34 15.77
CA ILE A 179 28.25 -24.25 16.56
C ILE A 179 29.41 -24.97 15.85
N ALA A 180 29.18 -26.15 15.29
CA ALA A 180 30.20 -26.88 14.54
C ALA A 180 30.63 -26.11 13.27
N THR A 181 29.69 -25.52 12.55
CA THR A 181 29.99 -24.70 11.36
C THR A 181 30.75 -23.41 11.72
N LEU A 182 30.41 -22.76 12.84
CA LEU A 182 31.15 -21.62 13.37
C LEU A 182 32.56 -22.00 13.83
N ALA A 183 32.74 -23.17 14.44
CA ALA A 183 34.05 -23.68 14.81
C ALA A 183 34.93 -23.96 13.58
N ASP A 184 34.36 -24.46 12.47
CA ASP A 184 35.11 -24.61 11.20
C ASP A 184 35.45 -23.26 10.56
N CYS A 185 34.53 -22.28 10.57
CA CYS A 185 34.80 -20.91 10.11
C CYS A 185 35.95 -20.28 10.92
N ALA A 186 35.90 -20.39 12.25
CA ALA A 186 36.97 -19.90 13.13
C ALA A 186 38.30 -20.61 12.87
N ARG A 187 38.28 -21.93 12.65
CA ARG A 187 39.47 -22.73 12.34
C ARG A 187 40.13 -22.32 11.02
N ARG A 188 39.36 -22.19 9.95
CA ARG A 188 39.86 -21.83 8.62
C ARG A 188 40.34 -20.38 8.57
N THR A 189 39.65 -19.48 9.28
CA THR A 189 40.09 -18.09 9.45
C THR A 189 41.40 -18.03 10.23
N ALA A 190 41.51 -18.77 11.33
CA ALA A 190 42.76 -18.89 12.09
C ALA A 190 43.91 -19.50 11.24
N ALA A 191 43.59 -20.38 10.29
CA ALA A 191 44.55 -20.95 9.33
C ALA A 191 45.07 -19.90 8.33
N VAL A 192 44.19 -19.03 7.81
CA VAL A 192 44.50 -17.95 6.86
C VAL A 192 45.30 -16.82 7.52
N TYR A 193 44.98 -16.46 8.77
CA TYR A 193 45.60 -15.31 9.46
C TYR A 193 46.76 -15.69 10.39
N GLY A 194 47.41 -16.85 10.19
CA GLY A 194 48.66 -17.16 10.89
C GLY A 194 48.53 -17.48 12.39
N ALA A 195 47.34 -17.85 12.89
CA ALA A 195 47.13 -18.13 14.31
C ALA A 195 47.99 -19.29 14.85
N SER A 196 48.32 -19.26 16.15
CA SER A 196 49.20 -20.25 16.78
C SER A 196 48.66 -21.68 16.69
N TRP A 197 49.59 -22.64 16.60
CA TRP A 197 49.27 -24.07 16.44
C TRP A 197 48.28 -24.59 17.51
N GLY A 198 48.43 -24.16 18.75
CA GLY A 198 47.54 -24.55 19.85
C GLY A 198 46.09 -24.08 19.68
N LEU A 199 45.86 -22.93 19.04
CA LEU A 199 44.51 -22.44 18.76
C LEU A 199 43.89 -23.20 17.59
N ARG A 200 44.67 -23.47 16.53
CA ARG A 200 44.22 -24.27 15.38
C ARG A 200 43.85 -25.70 15.79
N PHE A 201 44.64 -26.32 16.66
CA PHE A 201 44.38 -27.67 17.18
C PHE A 201 43.10 -27.72 18.04
N LYS A 202 42.90 -26.76 18.95
CA LYS A 202 41.68 -26.69 19.78
C LYS A 202 40.42 -26.47 18.95
N LEU A 203 40.50 -25.64 17.91
CA LEU A 203 39.38 -25.41 16.98
C LEU A 203 39.08 -26.66 16.12
N GLN A 204 40.11 -27.40 15.69
CA GLN A 204 39.94 -28.69 14.99
C GLN A 204 39.29 -29.74 15.89
N LEU A 205 39.70 -29.83 17.16
CA LEU A 205 39.12 -30.79 18.11
C LEU A 205 37.66 -30.45 18.44
N GLY A 206 37.34 -29.17 18.63
CA GLY A 206 35.96 -28.69 18.83
C GLY A 206 35.05 -28.96 17.64
N PHE A 207 35.57 -28.80 16.42
CA PHE A 207 34.85 -29.17 15.20
C PHE A 207 34.55 -30.68 15.14
N MET A 208 35.54 -31.54 15.43
CA MET A 208 35.34 -32.99 15.40
C MET A 208 34.35 -33.49 16.47
N LEU A 209 34.41 -32.93 17.68
CA LEU A 209 33.44 -33.24 18.75
C LEU A 209 32.02 -32.80 18.39
N GLY A 210 31.85 -31.62 17.80
CA GLY A 210 30.53 -31.11 17.36
C GLY A 210 29.87 -31.99 16.30
N GLN A 211 30.65 -32.54 15.37
CA GLN A 211 30.11 -33.43 14.33
C GLN A 211 29.83 -34.85 14.84
N GLY A 212 30.58 -35.36 15.83
CA GLY A 212 30.28 -36.65 16.47
C GLY A 212 28.94 -36.65 17.21
N VAL A 213 28.62 -35.55 17.91
CA VAL A 213 27.33 -35.37 18.59
C VAL A 213 26.17 -35.25 17.59
N ARG A 214 26.40 -34.59 16.45
CA ARG A 214 25.42 -34.48 15.35
C ARG A 214 25.01 -35.84 14.77
N ALA A 215 25.98 -36.76 14.59
CA ALA A 215 25.71 -38.10 14.09
C ALA A 215 24.89 -38.97 15.07
N LEU A 216 25.20 -38.89 16.37
CA LEU A 216 24.45 -39.61 17.41
C LEU A 216 23.03 -39.06 17.59
N GLY A 217 22.86 -37.74 17.48
CA GLY A 217 21.54 -37.08 17.55
C GLY A 217 20.58 -37.52 16.42
N GLY A 218 21.10 -37.66 15.20
CA GLY A 218 20.29 -38.12 14.05
C GLY A 218 19.76 -39.55 14.21
N ILE A 219 20.56 -40.46 14.76
CA ILE A 219 20.16 -41.85 15.01
C ILE A 219 19.07 -41.92 16.10
N GLY A 220 19.18 -41.10 17.14
CA GLY A 220 18.19 -41.03 18.22
C GLY A 220 16.82 -40.53 17.75
N VAL A 221 16.79 -39.52 16.88
CA VAL A 221 15.54 -38.97 16.31
C VAL A 221 14.84 -40.00 15.42
N SER A 222 15.58 -40.71 14.57
CA SER A 222 15.03 -41.74 13.69
C SER A 222 14.47 -42.95 14.46
N ALA A 223 15.18 -43.41 15.50
CA ALA A 223 14.75 -44.52 16.34
C ALA A 223 13.48 -44.19 17.16
N PHE A 224 13.40 -42.97 17.70
CA PHE A 224 12.22 -42.51 18.47
C PHE A 224 10.99 -42.32 17.59
N THR A 225 11.17 -41.78 16.38
CA THR A 225 10.07 -41.59 15.41
C THR A 225 9.47 -42.93 14.99
N TYR A 226 10.32 -43.94 14.72
CA TYR A 226 9.88 -45.30 14.44
C TYR A 226 9.13 -45.94 15.61
N TRP A 227 9.63 -45.79 16.85
CA TRP A 227 8.94 -46.26 18.05
C TRP A 227 7.58 -45.58 18.26
N TRP A 228 7.49 -44.26 18.03
CA TRP A 228 6.26 -43.47 18.21
C TRP A 228 5.18 -43.83 17.19
N ILE A 229 5.53 -44.03 15.91
CA ILE A 229 4.60 -44.50 14.87
C ILE A 229 4.04 -45.89 15.22
N ARG A 230 4.86 -46.77 15.83
CA ARG A 230 4.44 -48.10 16.29
C ARG A 230 3.51 -48.04 17.50
N GLN A 231 3.77 -47.18 18.48
CA GLN A 231 2.95 -47.04 19.70
C GLN A 231 1.57 -46.44 19.43
N ASN A 232 1.47 -45.51 18.47
CA ASN A 232 0.21 -44.84 18.15
C ASN A 232 -0.62 -45.56 17.08
N ASN A 233 -0.25 -46.80 16.71
CA ASN A 233 -1.02 -47.68 15.82
C ASN A 233 -1.41 -47.07 14.45
N LEU A 234 -0.64 -46.08 13.97
CA LEU A 234 -0.89 -45.31 12.74
C LEU A 234 -0.85 -46.13 11.45
N TRP A 235 -0.58 -47.44 11.55
CA TRP A 235 -0.56 -48.42 10.47
C TRP A 235 -1.97 -48.88 10.07
N LYS A 236 -2.99 -48.55 10.87
CA LYS A 236 -4.40 -48.97 10.67
C LYS A 236 -5.29 -47.91 10.02
N PHE A 237 -4.77 -46.75 9.62
CA PHE A 237 -5.55 -45.80 8.83
C PHE A 237 -5.85 -46.42 7.46
N GLU A 238 -7.14 -46.62 7.17
CA GLU A 238 -7.64 -47.12 5.89
C GLU A 238 -7.33 -46.11 4.78
N LEU A 239 -6.16 -46.26 4.18
CA LEU A 239 -5.82 -45.64 2.91
C LEU A 239 -6.18 -46.61 1.77
N PRO A 240 -6.47 -46.11 0.55
CA PRO A 240 -6.84 -46.92 -0.60
C PRO A 240 -5.88 -48.11 -0.83
N GLU A 241 -6.43 -49.26 -1.22
CA GLU A 241 -5.69 -50.53 -1.35
C GLU A 241 -4.39 -50.37 -2.14
N GLY A 242 -3.26 -50.67 -1.48
CA GLY A 242 -1.91 -50.67 -2.06
C GLY A 242 -0.84 -49.88 -1.29
N MET A 243 -1.21 -48.91 -0.44
CA MET A 243 -0.24 -48.00 0.20
C MET A 243 0.18 -48.36 1.63
N SER A 244 -0.50 -49.27 2.33
CA SER A 244 -0.14 -49.63 3.72
C SER A 244 1.22 -50.33 3.84
N ALA A 245 1.64 -51.06 2.79
CA ALA A 245 2.95 -51.71 2.72
C ALA A 245 4.10 -50.70 2.60
N LEU A 246 3.87 -49.53 1.98
CA LEU A 246 4.88 -48.50 1.73
C LEU A 246 5.43 -47.89 3.04
N ASN A 247 4.57 -47.65 4.04
CA ASN A 247 4.99 -47.09 5.33
C ASN A 247 5.93 -48.02 6.11
N SER A 248 5.72 -49.34 5.97
CA SER A 248 6.55 -50.39 6.60
C SER A 248 7.97 -50.41 6.01
N VAL A 249 8.04 -50.30 4.68
CA VAL A 249 9.29 -50.26 3.91
C VAL A 249 10.02 -48.94 4.16
N TYR A 250 9.29 -47.82 4.23
CA TYR A 250 9.85 -46.48 4.47
C TYR A 250 10.52 -46.35 5.84
N GLY A 251 9.89 -46.89 6.88
CA GLY A 251 10.47 -46.91 8.24
C GLY A 251 11.76 -47.71 8.32
N MET A 252 11.83 -48.87 7.65
CA MET A 252 13.07 -49.66 7.58
C MET A 252 14.17 -48.98 6.75
N LEU A 253 13.82 -48.33 5.64
CA LEU A 253 14.77 -47.60 4.78
C LEU A 253 15.41 -46.41 5.51
N MET A 254 14.64 -45.67 6.31
CA MET A 254 15.15 -44.55 7.10
C MET A 254 16.14 -45.02 8.19
N LEU A 255 15.87 -46.17 8.80
CA LEU A 255 16.74 -46.75 9.84
C LEU A 255 18.02 -47.34 9.22
N ALA A 256 17.91 -48.03 8.08
CA ALA A 256 19.05 -48.50 7.31
C ALA A 256 19.92 -47.34 6.80
N GLY A 257 19.32 -46.27 6.30
CA GLY A 257 20.00 -45.06 5.85
C GLY A 257 20.79 -44.38 6.97
N GLY A 258 20.21 -44.27 8.17
CA GLY A 258 20.89 -43.73 9.35
C GLY A 258 22.10 -44.57 9.78
N ILE A 259 22.00 -45.91 9.74
CA ILE A 259 23.09 -46.83 10.07
C ILE A 259 24.21 -46.75 9.02
N ILE A 260 23.87 -46.72 7.73
CA ILE A 260 24.84 -46.59 6.63
C ILE A 260 25.60 -45.26 6.75
N GLN A 261 24.91 -44.18 7.08
CA GLN A 261 25.51 -42.86 7.26
C GLN A 261 26.50 -42.82 8.44
N ALA A 262 26.19 -43.51 9.54
CA ALA A 262 27.09 -43.64 10.68
C ALA A 262 28.36 -44.46 10.33
N LEU A 263 28.21 -45.56 9.58
CA LEU A 263 29.32 -46.42 9.16
C LEU A 263 30.27 -45.72 8.18
N ILE A 264 29.72 -44.98 7.22
CA ILE A 264 30.48 -44.12 6.31
C ILE A 264 31.30 -43.10 7.10
N TYR A 265 30.68 -42.48 8.11
CA TYR A 265 31.32 -41.43 8.90
C TYR A 265 32.46 -41.97 9.79
N LEU A 266 32.29 -43.16 10.38
CA LEU A 266 33.36 -43.84 11.12
C LEU A 266 34.58 -44.14 10.24
N LYS A 267 34.35 -44.55 8.99
CA LYS A 267 35.42 -44.77 7.99
C LYS A 267 36.15 -43.48 7.64
N TRP A 268 35.41 -42.37 7.58
CA TRP A 268 35.91 -41.03 7.29
C TRP A 268 36.80 -40.47 8.40
N VAL A 269 36.37 -40.64 9.66
CA VAL A 269 37.15 -40.23 10.84
C VAL A 269 38.46 -41.03 10.93
N GLY A 270 38.43 -42.33 10.62
CA GLY A 270 39.64 -43.16 10.55
C GLY A 270 40.66 -42.66 9.52
N ALA A 271 40.20 -42.27 8.32
CA ALA A 271 41.08 -41.71 7.28
C ALA A 271 41.65 -40.33 7.66
N ALA A 272 40.83 -39.47 8.29
CA ALA A 272 41.27 -38.15 8.74
C ALA A 272 42.32 -38.23 9.86
N LEU A 273 42.18 -39.20 10.78
CA LEU A 273 43.19 -39.46 11.82
C LEU A 273 44.52 -39.95 11.23
N ALA A 274 44.49 -40.81 10.21
CA ALA A 274 45.70 -41.25 9.51
C ALA A 274 46.43 -40.09 8.82
N MET A 275 45.71 -39.21 8.11
CA MET A 275 46.28 -38.02 7.45
C MET A 275 46.89 -37.01 8.44
N THR A 276 46.42 -36.99 9.69
CA THR A 276 46.94 -36.08 10.71
C THR A 276 48.30 -36.53 11.26
N ASN A 277 48.58 -37.84 11.25
CA ASN A 277 49.88 -38.36 11.69
C ASN A 277 51.00 -38.10 10.65
N ASP A 278 50.70 -38.20 9.35
CA ASP A 278 51.69 -37.89 8.29
C ASP A 278 52.10 -36.40 8.28
N LEU A 279 51.19 -35.51 8.67
CA LEU A 279 51.45 -34.06 8.78
C LEU A 279 52.29 -33.67 10.01
N ILE A 280 52.38 -34.54 11.02
CA ILE A 280 53.15 -34.29 12.26
C ILE A 280 54.64 -34.58 12.04
N GLU A 281 55.00 -35.50 11.15
CA GLU A 281 56.42 -35.80 10.85
C GLU A 281 57.08 -34.73 9.96
N GLY A 282 56.31 -34.05 9.09
CA GLY A 282 56.85 -33.08 8.12
C GLY A 282 57.24 -31.70 8.66
N VAL A 283 56.85 -31.31 9.90
CA VAL A 283 56.94 -29.92 10.40
C VAL A 283 58.07 -29.69 11.42
N GLN A 284 58.90 -30.70 11.73
CA GLN A 284 60.06 -30.52 12.63
C GLN A 284 61.28 -29.78 12.01
N GLY A 285 61.22 -29.35 10.74
CA GLY A 285 62.34 -28.64 10.09
C GLY A 285 62.09 -27.15 9.87
N GLY A 286 62.52 -26.27 10.79
CA GLY A 286 62.80 -24.86 10.46
C GLY A 286 62.40 -23.79 11.48
N LYS A 287 63.23 -23.59 12.51
CA LYS A 287 63.29 -22.41 13.40
C LYS A 287 63.74 -21.14 12.61
N LYS A 288 63.54 -19.87 13.01
CA LYS A 288 63.92 -19.18 14.26
C LYS A 288 63.36 -17.73 14.36
N GLY A 289 63.12 -17.29 15.61
CA GLY A 289 63.36 -15.95 16.17
C GLY A 289 62.15 -14.97 16.18
N GLY A 290 61.70 -14.34 17.27
CA GLY A 290 62.10 -14.29 18.68
C GLY A 290 61.96 -12.86 19.25
N ALA A 291 60.95 -12.63 20.12
CA ALA A 291 60.88 -11.73 21.31
C ALA A 291 61.10 -10.19 21.18
N ALA A 292 60.54 -9.27 21.98
CA ALA A 292 59.60 -9.27 23.13
C ALA A 292 59.22 -7.81 23.55
N ALA A 293 58.07 -7.66 24.25
CA ALA A 293 57.74 -6.85 25.46
C ALA A 293 58.11 -5.33 25.60
N ALA A 294 57.51 -4.45 26.44
CA ALA A 294 56.26 -4.35 27.21
C ALA A 294 56.19 -2.95 27.93
N ALA A 295 55.01 -2.64 28.53
CA ALA A 295 54.72 -1.79 29.72
C ALA A 295 54.79 -0.22 29.62
N ALA A 296 53.70 0.51 29.98
CA ALA A 296 53.32 1.11 31.30
C ALA A 296 54.11 2.40 31.66
N GLY A 297 53.64 3.49 32.27
CA GLY A 297 52.43 3.90 33.01
C GLY A 297 52.81 5.04 34.01
N GLY A 298 51.83 5.82 34.51
CA GLY A 298 51.92 6.67 35.74
C GLY A 298 52.21 8.18 35.55
N ALA A 299 51.75 9.13 36.37
CA ALA A 299 51.01 9.07 37.65
C ALA A 299 50.36 10.44 38.01
N ALA A 300 49.35 10.39 38.89
CA ALA A 300 48.54 11.48 39.48
C ALA A 300 49.12 12.01 40.82
N THR A 301 48.56 13.06 41.47
CA THR A 301 47.68 13.02 42.70
C THR A 301 47.63 14.40 43.43
N PRO A 302 46.87 14.66 44.54
CA PRO A 302 45.54 14.18 45.03
C PRO A 302 44.63 15.23 45.79
N SER A 303 43.46 14.74 46.27
CA SER A 303 42.76 14.99 47.57
C SER A 303 41.32 15.56 47.44
N LYS A 304 40.22 15.13 48.11
CA LYS A 304 39.89 14.27 49.28
C LYS A 304 38.46 13.63 49.15
N LYS A 305 38.30 12.40 49.69
CA LYS A 305 37.16 11.63 50.32
C LYS A 305 35.69 12.11 50.12
N LYS A 306 34.66 11.26 49.88
CA LYS A 306 34.20 9.97 50.51
C LYS A 306 33.16 9.28 49.59
N GLU A 307 33.16 7.94 49.52
CA GLU A 307 32.09 7.07 48.96
C GLU A 307 30.89 6.99 49.96
N THR A 308 29.64 6.59 49.67
CA THR A 308 29.08 5.71 48.61
C THR A 308 27.55 5.89 48.56
N LEU A 309 26.94 5.94 47.37
CA LEU A 309 25.79 5.13 46.88
C LEU A 309 25.17 5.75 45.62
N VAL A 310 24.71 4.88 44.72
CA VAL A 310 24.64 5.01 43.26
C VAL A 310 23.29 5.51 42.76
N ALA A 311 23.26 6.39 41.74
CA ALA A 311 22.62 6.14 40.42
C ALA A 311 22.43 7.42 39.56
N GLY A 312 23.15 7.49 38.44
CA GLY A 312 22.59 7.78 37.10
C GLY A 312 22.12 9.19 36.74
N GLY A 313 22.98 9.96 36.04
CA GLY A 313 22.54 11.07 35.19
C GLY A 313 23.66 12.01 34.77
N ARG A 314 24.42 11.69 33.71
CA ARG A 314 25.33 12.65 33.07
C ARG A 314 24.57 13.47 32.04
N THR A 315 24.34 14.73 32.38
CA THR A 315 23.93 15.81 31.49
C THR A 315 24.93 15.98 30.34
N ARG A 316 24.42 15.92 29.10
CA ARG A 316 25.15 16.41 27.93
C ARG A 316 24.88 17.90 27.78
N SER A 317 25.97 18.65 27.69
CA SER A 317 26.05 20.08 27.40
C SER A 317 25.04 20.55 26.34
N ALA A 318 24.35 21.63 26.67
CA ALA A 318 23.41 22.35 25.81
C ALA A 318 24.13 22.95 24.59
N LYS A 319 24.29 22.14 23.54
CA LYS A 319 24.15 22.69 22.18
C LYS A 319 22.70 23.13 22.06
N LYS A 320 22.46 24.37 21.63
CA LYS A 320 21.13 24.85 21.22
C LYS A 320 20.59 23.92 20.14
N GLU A 321 19.93 22.86 20.56
CA GLU A 321 19.09 22.03 19.73
C GLU A 321 17.89 22.93 19.41
N ARG A 322 17.92 23.54 18.21
CA ARG A 322 16.68 24.05 17.60
C ARG A 322 15.79 22.81 17.44
N GLN A 323 15.03 22.48 18.48
CA GLN A 323 13.85 21.66 18.34
C GLN A 323 12.99 22.35 17.28
N ARG A 324 13.00 21.81 16.06
CA ARG A 324 11.92 22.08 15.13
C ARG A 324 10.66 21.56 15.82
N ARG A 325 9.92 22.42 16.50
CA ARG A 325 8.54 22.10 16.88
C ARG A 325 7.79 21.95 15.56
N TRP A 326 7.51 20.70 15.19
CA TRP A 326 6.62 20.37 14.08
C TRP A 326 5.15 20.66 14.42
N ALA A 327 4.85 20.89 15.70
CA ALA A 327 3.56 21.35 16.17
C ALA A 327 3.52 22.88 16.21
N THR A 328 2.61 23.47 15.45
CA THR A 328 2.20 24.86 15.60
C THR A 328 0.91 24.91 16.40
N THR A 329 0.77 25.90 17.30
CA THR A 329 -0.49 26.17 18.03
C THR A 329 -1.35 27.19 17.29
N LYS A 330 -0.98 27.54 16.05
CA LYS A 330 -1.74 28.48 15.24
C LYS A 330 -2.99 27.81 14.72
N THR A 331 -4.11 28.50 14.84
CA THR A 331 -5.40 28.12 14.29
C THR A 331 -5.73 29.01 13.09
N PHE A 332 -6.78 28.62 12.36
CA PHE A 332 -7.46 29.47 11.39
C PHE A 332 -8.96 29.24 11.54
N GLU A 333 -9.76 30.19 11.05
CA GLU A 333 -11.22 30.07 11.06
C GLU A 333 -11.65 29.18 9.88
N GLN A 334 -12.19 28.00 10.19
CA GLN A 334 -12.86 27.15 9.21
C GLN A 334 -14.35 27.49 9.19
N ARG A 335 -14.89 27.82 8.02
CA ARG A 335 -16.32 28.05 7.84
C ARG A 335 -17.05 26.72 7.85
N TYR A 336 -18.18 26.66 8.54
CA TYR A 336 -19.16 25.59 8.39
C TYR A 336 -20.55 26.17 8.57
N PHE A 337 -21.53 25.55 7.92
CA PHE A 337 -22.94 25.84 8.16
C PHE A 337 -23.54 24.72 9.00
N PHE A 338 -24.49 25.06 9.85
CA PHE A 338 -25.34 24.09 10.52
C PHE A 338 -26.80 24.52 10.45
N CYS A 339 -27.71 23.56 10.48
CA CYS A 339 -29.15 23.81 10.56
C CYS A 339 -29.78 22.81 11.52
N ASP A 340 -30.35 23.33 12.60
CA ASP A 340 -30.97 22.60 13.70
C ASP A 340 -32.51 22.60 13.64
N GLU A 341 -33.11 23.09 12.55
CA GLU A 341 -34.57 23.20 12.39
C GLU A 341 -35.30 21.87 12.62
N HIS A 342 -34.68 20.75 12.22
CA HIS A 342 -35.23 19.40 12.37
C HIS A 342 -34.56 18.59 13.47
N TRP A 343 -33.56 19.15 14.15
CA TRP A 343 -32.82 18.45 15.18
C TRP A 343 -33.67 18.25 16.44
N ALA A 344 -33.58 17.06 17.02
CA ALA A 344 -34.15 16.76 18.33
C ALA A 344 -33.22 15.83 19.13
N PRO A 345 -33.25 15.86 20.47
CA PRO A 345 -32.51 14.90 21.29
C PRO A 345 -32.81 13.46 20.88
N GLY A 346 -31.76 12.66 20.73
CA GLY A 346 -31.87 11.33 20.17
C GLY A 346 -32.11 11.33 18.65
N GLY A 347 -31.69 12.38 17.93
CA GLY A 347 -31.64 12.48 16.47
C GLY A 347 -30.35 11.88 15.88
N ALA A 348 -29.87 12.41 14.76
CA ALA A 348 -28.57 12.09 14.17
C ALA A 348 -27.88 13.37 13.65
N ILE A 349 -26.57 13.33 13.42
CA ILE A 349 -25.87 14.37 12.66
C ILE A 349 -25.74 13.89 11.22
N PHE A 350 -26.22 14.70 10.27
CA PHE A 350 -25.91 14.55 8.85
C PHE A 350 -24.79 15.50 8.48
N PHE A 351 -23.66 14.94 8.09
CA PHE A 351 -22.41 15.67 7.94
C PHE A 351 -21.92 15.59 6.50
N TYR A 352 -21.93 16.71 5.78
CA TYR A 352 -21.38 16.77 4.43
C TYR A 352 -19.86 16.94 4.47
N LEU A 353 -19.12 16.12 3.73
CA LEU A 353 -17.68 16.25 3.62
C LEU A 353 -17.36 17.25 2.51
N GLY A 354 -17.28 18.53 2.88
CA GLY A 354 -16.94 19.62 1.96
C GLY A 354 -15.69 19.30 1.13
N ASN A 355 -15.70 19.72 -0.13
CA ASN A 355 -14.67 19.36 -1.09
C ASN A 355 -14.14 20.60 -1.85
N GLU A 356 -13.77 20.46 -3.11
CA GLU A 356 -12.96 21.40 -3.90
C GLU A 356 -13.68 22.67 -4.41
N ALA A 357 -14.59 23.25 -3.62
CA ALA A 357 -15.29 24.50 -3.94
C ALA A 357 -15.81 25.20 -2.67
N ASP A 358 -16.41 26.39 -2.84
CA ASP A 358 -17.16 27.06 -1.79
C ASP A 358 -18.28 26.15 -1.26
N VAL A 359 -18.36 25.99 0.06
CA VAL A 359 -19.30 25.05 0.70
C VAL A 359 -20.77 25.37 0.40
N THR A 360 -21.09 26.63 0.06
CA THR A 360 -22.46 27.02 -0.30
C THR A 360 -22.96 26.34 -1.58
N LEU A 361 -22.04 25.93 -2.48
CA LEU A 361 -22.39 25.11 -3.64
C LEU A 361 -23.02 23.79 -3.20
N TYR A 362 -22.40 23.09 -2.24
CA TYR A 362 -22.90 21.81 -1.74
C TYR A 362 -24.15 21.98 -0.89
N LEU A 363 -24.18 23.03 -0.05
CA LEU A 363 -25.35 23.37 0.75
C LEU A 363 -26.61 23.52 -0.11
N ASN A 364 -26.47 24.18 -1.27
CA ASN A 364 -27.58 24.45 -2.19
C ASN A 364 -27.93 23.30 -3.14
N ASN A 365 -27.14 22.23 -3.20
CA ASN A 365 -27.34 21.15 -4.17
C ASN A 365 -27.50 19.76 -3.54
N THR A 366 -27.03 19.52 -2.31
CA THR A 366 -27.16 18.22 -1.63
C THR A 366 -28.55 18.04 -1.00
N GLY A 367 -29.58 18.03 -1.83
CA GLY A 367 -30.98 17.94 -1.44
C GLY A 367 -31.35 16.67 -0.66
N LEU A 368 -30.67 15.54 -0.92
CA LEU A 368 -30.93 14.29 -0.20
C LEU A 368 -30.80 14.46 1.32
N MET A 369 -29.79 15.21 1.78
CA MET A 369 -29.60 15.50 3.21
C MET A 369 -30.78 16.32 3.77
N TRP A 370 -31.20 17.37 3.05
CA TRP A 370 -32.30 18.24 3.44
C TRP A 370 -33.63 17.47 3.53
N GLU A 371 -33.91 16.61 2.55
CA GLU A 371 -35.16 15.84 2.46
C GLU A 371 -35.23 14.68 3.46
N LEU A 372 -34.08 14.19 3.93
CA LEU A 372 -34.00 13.15 4.95
C LEU A 372 -33.97 13.71 6.38
N ALA A 373 -33.51 14.96 6.58
CA ALA A 373 -33.35 15.54 7.92
C ALA A 373 -34.62 15.48 8.79
N PRO A 374 -35.84 15.83 8.30
CA PRO A 374 -37.06 15.71 9.11
C PRO A 374 -37.36 14.29 9.58
N ARG A 375 -37.05 13.29 8.74
CA ARG A 375 -37.35 11.86 9.02
C ARG A 375 -36.42 11.25 10.05
N HIS A 376 -35.18 11.77 10.13
CA HIS A 376 -34.16 11.29 11.05
C HIS A 376 -33.90 12.23 12.23
N GLN A 377 -34.69 13.31 12.34
CA GLN A 377 -34.52 14.38 13.31
C GLN A 377 -33.08 14.91 13.31
N ALA A 378 -32.54 15.12 12.10
CA ALA A 378 -31.11 15.30 11.92
C ALA A 378 -30.67 16.76 12.07
N LEU A 379 -29.53 16.97 12.71
CA LEU A 379 -28.75 18.19 12.62
C LEU A 379 -27.97 18.15 11.31
N LEU A 380 -28.16 19.13 10.44
CA LEU A 380 -27.38 19.25 9.21
C LEU A 380 -26.11 20.04 9.47
N VAL A 381 -24.98 19.56 8.97
CA VAL A 381 -23.68 20.22 9.10
C VAL A 381 -22.92 20.14 7.78
N PHE A 382 -22.47 21.30 7.28
CA PHE A 382 -21.71 21.46 6.04
C PHE A 382 -20.42 22.23 6.34
N PRO A 383 -19.33 21.55 6.77
CA PRO A 383 -18.00 22.15 6.85
C PRO A 383 -17.42 22.45 5.47
N GLU A 384 -16.72 23.57 5.37
CA GLU A 384 -15.95 23.91 4.19
C GLU A 384 -14.56 23.30 4.25
N HIS A 385 -14.09 22.83 3.10
CA HIS A 385 -12.74 22.30 2.98
C HIS A 385 -11.70 23.43 3.15
N ARG A 386 -10.63 23.17 3.90
CA ARG A 386 -9.51 24.11 4.01
C ARG A 386 -9.01 24.52 2.62
N TYR A 387 -8.64 25.79 2.46
CA TYR A 387 -8.24 26.47 1.23
C TYR A 387 -9.35 26.80 0.23
N TYR A 388 -10.54 26.22 0.33
CA TYR A 388 -11.67 26.53 -0.56
C TYR A 388 -12.62 27.53 0.08
N GLY A 389 -13.42 28.21 -0.76
CA GLY A 389 -14.33 29.27 -0.35
C GLY A 389 -13.67 30.29 0.59
N GLN A 390 -14.23 30.45 1.79
CA GLN A 390 -13.76 31.40 2.80
C GLN A 390 -12.79 30.79 3.83
N SER A 391 -12.60 29.47 3.82
CA SER A 391 -11.78 28.73 4.79
C SER A 391 -10.30 28.76 4.42
N LYS A 392 -9.71 29.96 4.38
CA LYS A 392 -8.32 30.20 3.96
C LYS A 392 -7.38 30.28 5.18
N PRO A 393 -6.45 29.33 5.40
CA PRO A 393 -5.58 29.37 6.58
C PRO A 393 -4.55 30.52 6.60
N PHE A 394 -4.39 31.21 5.47
CA PHE A 394 -3.47 32.33 5.30
C PHE A 394 -4.10 33.42 4.43
N GLU A 395 -3.65 34.66 4.61
CA GLU A 395 -4.03 35.77 3.73
C GLU A 395 -3.73 35.46 2.25
N PRO A 396 -4.50 36.01 1.28
CA PRO A 396 -4.37 35.68 -0.14
C PRO A 396 -2.95 35.75 -0.70
N LYS A 397 -2.18 36.78 -0.33
CA LYS A 397 -0.78 36.99 -0.77
C LYS A 397 0.20 35.91 -0.27
N LYS A 398 -0.19 35.14 0.75
CA LYS A 398 0.62 34.10 1.40
C LYS A 398 0.15 32.69 1.09
N LEU A 399 -1.09 32.49 0.61
CA LEU A 399 -1.67 31.16 0.34
C LEU A 399 -0.75 30.29 -0.52
N ARG A 400 -0.32 30.78 -1.68
CA ARG A 400 0.56 30.04 -2.61
C ARG A 400 1.86 29.55 -1.97
N LYS A 401 2.40 30.26 -0.97
CA LYS A 401 3.64 29.87 -0.28
C LYS A 401 3.42 28.86 0.85
N HIS A 402 2.18 28.64 1.26
CA HIS A 402 1.80 27.80 2.39
C HIS A 402 0.94 26.60 2.01
N MET A 403 0.79 26.31 0.72
CA MET A 403 0.00 25.19 0.19
C MET A 403 0.34 23.80 0.79
N HIS A 404 1.48 23.64 1.46
CA HIS A 404 1.84 22.38 2.14
C HIS A 404 0.87 21.95 3.26
N TRP A 405 -0.06 22.80 3.69
CA TRP A 405 -1.16 22.40 4.58
C TRP A 405 -2.43 21.94 3.85
N LEU A 406 -2.49 22.09 2.52
CA LEU A 406 -3.56 21.57 1.69
C LEU A 406 -3.27 20.09 1.39
N THR A 407 -3.70 19.21 2.30
CA THR A 407 -3.63 17.76 2.13
C THR A 407 -4.94 17.12 2.56
N THR A 408 -5.16 15.89 2.09
CA THR A 408 -6.38 15.13 2.37
C THR A 408 -6.46 14.73 3.85
N GLU A 409 -5.35 14.30 4.45
CA GLU A 409 -5.28 13.96 5.89
C GLU A 409 -5.62 15.16 6.75
N GLN A 410 -5.13 16.34 6.35
CA GLN A 410 -5.32 17.58 7.06
C GLN A 410 -6.79 18.03 7.01
N ALA A 411 -7.45 17.94 5.86
CA ALA A 411 -8.88 18.23 5.74
C ALA A 411 -9.74 17.25 6.57
N MET A 412 -9.42 15.94 6.54
CA MET A 412 -10.11 14.98 7.40
C MET A 412 -9.85 15.22 8.89
N ALA A 413 -8.66 15.68 9.28
CA ALA A 413 -8.38 16.04 10.66
C ALA A 413 -9.22 17.25 11.11
N ASP A 414 -9.47 18.23 10.24
CA ASP A 414 -10.38 19.34 10.52
C ASP A 414 -11.80 18.84 10.79
N TYR A 415 -12.31 17.96 9.92
CA TYR A 415 -13.65 17.38 10.10
C TYR A 415 -13.77 16.53 11.36
N ALA A 416 -12.72 15.78 11.71
CA ALA A 416 -12.69 14.98 12.94
C ALA A 416 -12.73 15.88 14.19
N GLN A 417 -11.98 16.98 14.19
CA GLN A 417 -11.99 17.95 15.28
C GLN A 417 -13.36 18.64 15.40
N LEU A 418 -13.94 19.09 14.29
CA LEU A 418 -15.27 19.72 14.29
C LEU A 418 -16.35 18.77 14.80
N LEU A 419 -16.37 17.51 14.34
CA LEU A 419 -17.33 16.52 14.83
C LEU A 419 -17.15 16.24 16.32
N TRP A 420 -15.91 16.17 16.81
CA TRP A 420 -15.65 16.01 18.24
C TRP A 420 -16.25 17.16 19.05
N GLU A 421 -15.98 18.40 18.64
CA GLU A 421 -16.48 19.61 19.31
C GLU A 421 -18.01 19.68 19.28
N LEU A 422 -18.64 19.40 18.13
CA LEU A 422 -20.10 19.37 18.02
C LEU A 422 -20.74 18.32 18.93
N LYS A 423 -20.14 17.13 19.03
CA LYS A 423 -20.61 16.08 19.95
C LYS A 423 -20.52 16.50 21.41
N GLU A 424 -19.43 17.18 21.79
CA GLU A 424 -19.27 17.74 23.14
C GLU A 424 -20.30 18.85 23.42
N GLU A 425 -20.52 19.76 22.46
CA GLU A 425 -21.49 20.85 22.58
C GLU A 425 -22.94 20.36 22.68
N LEU A 426 -23.29 19.30 21.95
CA LEU A 426 -24.59 18.62 22.07
C LEU A 426 -24.76 17.87 23.39
N GLY A 427 -23.67 17.59 24.11
CA GLY A 427 -23.70 16.75 25.31
C GLY A 427 -24.06 15.29 25.02
N ASP A 428 -23.92 14.85 23.77
CA ASP A 428 -24.25 13.51 23.29
C ASP A 428 -23.05 12.91 22.53
N PRO A 429 -22.07 12.32 23.23
CA PRO A 429 -20.87 11.75 22.59
C PRO A 429 -21.19 10.56 21.68
N ASP A 430 -22.34 9.90 21.91
CA ASP A 430 -22.79 8.72 21.18
C ASP A 430 -23.82 9.05 20.09
N VAL A 431 -24.07 10.34 19.81
CA VAL A 431 -24.96 10.77 18.72
C VAL A 431 -24.54 10.09 17.40
N PRO A 432 -25.47 9.44 16.69
CA PRO A 432 -25.19 8.83 15.40
C PRO A 432 -24.76 9.89 14.37
N VAL A 433 -23.71 9.62 13.60
CA VAL A 433 -23.23 10.53 12.56
C VAL A 433 -23.21 9.83 11.21
N ILE A 434 -23.91 10.38 10.23
CA ILE A 434 -23.96 9.89 8.86
C ILE A 434 -23.27 10.90 7.95
N GLY A 435 -22.22 10.44 7.26
CA GLY A 435 -21.49 11.23 6.28
C GLY A 435 -22.18 11.25 4.91
N PHE A 436 -22.03 12.35 4.19
CA PHE A 436 -22.44 12.50 2.81
C PHE A 436 -21.34 13.21 2.03
N GLY A 437 -21.11 12.82 0.78
CA GLY A 437 -20.19 13.56 -0.08
C GLY A 437 -20.27 13.11 -1.53
N GLY A 438 -20.22 14.07 -2.45
CA GLY A 438 -20.10 13.83 -3.89
C GLY A 438 -18.65 14.00 -4.35
N SER A 439 -18.22 13.26 -5.37
CA SER A 439 -16.88 13.43 -5.97
C SER A 439 -15.74 13.21 -4.96
N TYR A 440 -14.77 14.12 -4.87
CA TYR A 440 -13.76 14.16 -3.82
C TYR A 440 -14.37 14.23 -2.40
N GLY A 441 -15.53 14.86 -2.22
CA GLY A 441 -16.28 14.79 -0.97
C GLY A 441 -16.71 13.36 -0.62
N GLY A 442 -17.10 12.58 -1.62
CA GLY A 442 -17.40 11.15 -1.45
C GLY A 442 -16.15 10.33 -1.14
N MET A 443 -15.01 10.67 -1.75
CA MET A 443 -13.71 10.06 -1.43
C MET A 443 -13.31 10.37 0.01
N LEU A 444 -13.39 11.64 0.42
CA LEU A 444 -13.20 12.08 1.80
C LEU A 444 -14.14 11.33 2.74
N GLY A 445 -15.43 11.20 2.41
CA GLY A 445 -16.41 10.46 3.20
C GLY A 445 -16.03 9.00 3.41
N ALA A 446 -15.71 8.28 2.32
CA ALA A 446 -15.27 6.89 2.40
C ALA A 446 -14.00 6.74 3.25
N TRP A 447 -12.98 7.56 3.00
CA TRP A 447 -11.71 7.50 3.75
C TRP A 447 -11.89 7.94 5.21
N PHE A 448 -12.76 8.91 5.47
CA PHE A 448 -13.08 9.35 6.81
C PHE A 448 -13.75 8.24 7.60
N ARG A 449 -14.74 7.54 7.01
CA ARG A 449 -15.35 6.37 7.64
C ARG A 449 -14.33 5.26 7.90
N MET A 450 -13.37 5.06 7.00
CA MET A 450 -12.30 4.06 7.17
C MET A 450 -11.29 4.41 8.27
N LYS A 451 -10.97 5.71 8.46
CA LYS A 451 -9.93 6.17 9.40
C LYS A 451 -10.47 6.62 10.75
N TYR A 452 -11.66 7.19 10.77
CA TYR A 452 -12.35 7.72 11.94
C TYR A 452 -13.70 7.00 12.18
N PRO A 453 -13.75 5.65 12.20
CA PRO A 453 -15.01 4.92 12.36
C PRO A 453 -15.66 5.10 13.74
N HIS A 454 -14.97 5.75 14.67
CA HIS A 454 -15.44 6.13 16.00
C HIS A 454 -16.15 7.49 16.02
N LEU A 455 -16.05 8.29 14.95
CA LEU A 455 -16.71 9.59 14.82
C LEU A 455 -17.86 9.60 13.80
N MET A 456 -17.86 8.67 12.84
CA MET A 456 -18.85 8.56 11.77
C MET A 456 -19.34 7.13 11.64
N ASP A 457 -20.66 6.90 11.69
CA ASP A 457 -21.30 5.59 11.77
C ASP A 457 -21.60 4.95 10.41
N GLY A 458 -21.73 5.77 9.38
CA GLY A 458 -21.87 5.33 8.00
C GLY A 458 -21.76 6.50 7.03
N VAL A 459 -21.63 6.23 5.74
CA VAL A 459 -21.47 7.28 4.72
C VAL A 459 -22.09 6.90 3.38
N ILE A 460 -22.71 7.88 2.74
CA ILE A 460 -23.05 7.85 1.31
C ILE A 460 -21.93 8.55 0.55
N ALA A 461 -21.11 7.76 -0.13
CA ALA A 461 -19.96 8.19 -0.92
C ALA A 461 -20.34 8.20 -2.41
N ALA A 462 -20.99 9.29 -2.84
CA ALA A 462 -21.59 9.40 -4.16
C ALA A 462 -20.57 9.83 -5.22
N SER A 463 -20.56 9.13 -6.35
CA SER A 463 -19.61 9.30 -7.46
C SER A 463 -18.17 9.47 -6.98
N ALA A 464 -17.71 8.61 -6.06
CA ALA A 464 -16.39 8.70 -5.44
C ALA A 464 -15.36 7.84 -6.21
N PRO A 465 -14.45 8.43 -7.01
CA PRO A 465 -13.52 7.70 -7.87
C PRO A 465 -12.27 7.18 -7.12
N ILE A 466 -12.48 6.46 -6.02
CA ILE A 466 -11.40 6.02 -5.10
C ILE A 466 -10.44 4.97 -5.69
N TRP A 467 -10.72 4.42 -6.87
CA TRP A 467 -9.91 3.40 -7.54
C TRP A 467 -9.15 3.91 -8.77
N THR A 468 -9.10 5.23 -8.98
CA THR A 468 -8.43 5.87 -10.14
C THR A 468 -6.89 5.89 -10.03
N TYR A 469 -6.33 5.48 -8.90
CA TYR A 469 -4.91 5.69 -8.58
C TYR A 469 -3.96 4.62 -9.13
N LEU A 470 -2.68 4.97 -9.16
CA LEU A 470 -1.59 4.03 -9.45
C LEU A 470 -1.35 3.08 -8.27
N GLY A 471 -1.00 1.83 -8.59
CA GLY A 471 -0.70 0.80 -7.60
C GLY A 471 -1.88 -0.12 -7.27
N GLU A 472 -3.03 0.09 -7.91
CA GLU A 472 -4.18 -0.78 -7.79
C GLU A 472 -3.97 -2.15 -8.45
N SER A 473 -4.67 -3.16 -7.93
CA SER A 473 -4.70 -4.50 -8.51
C SER A 473 -6.15 -5.03 -8.52
N PRO A 474 -6.77 -5.20 -9.71
CA PRO A 474 -6.24 -4.87 -11.04
C PRO A 474 -5.95 -3.36 -11.20
N PRO A 475 -5.06 -2.96 -12.12
CA PRO A 475 -4.74 -1.55 -12.37
C PRO A 475 -5.98 -0.69 -12.66
N SER A 476 -5.86 0.61 -12.40
CA SER A 476 -6.83 1.60 -12.88
C SER A 476 -6.78 1.68 -14.40
N ASP A 477 -7.93 1.87 -15.04
CA ASP A 477 -8.05 2.08 -16.48
C ASP A 477 -8.04 3.59 -16.77
N SER A 478 -6.89 4.10 -17.22
CA SER A 478 -6.71 5.53 -17.48
C SER A 478 -7.55 6.06 -18.63
N GLY A 479 -8.05 5.19 -19.52
CA GLY A 479 -8.91 5.59 -20.65
C GLY A 479 -10.40 5.55 -20.35
N ALA A 480 -10.82 4.98 -19.20
CA ALA A 480 -12.24 4.81 -18.90
C ALA A 480 -13.01 6.13 -18.89
N PHE A 481 -12.40 7.18 -18.35
CA PHE A 481 -13.01 8.51 -18.29
C PHE A 481 -13.39 9.03 -19.68
N ALA A 482 -12.42 9.10 -20.60
CA ALA A 482 -12.61 9.60 -21.96
C ALA A 482 -13.63 8.76 -22.77
N ARG A 483 -13.63 7.43 -22.58
CA ARG A 483 -14.59 6.54 -23.23
C ARG A 483 -16.01 6.75 -22.73
N ILE A 484 -16.22 7.01 -21.45
CA ILE A 484 -17.56 7.31 -20.90
C ILE A 484 -18.04 8.67 -21.41
N VAL A 485 -17.18 9.70 -21.46
CA VAL A 485 -17.55 10.98 -22.09
C VAL A 485 -17.95 10.79 -23.56
N THR A 486 -17.25 9.91 -24.27
CA THR A 486 -17.58 9.54 -25.66
C THR A 486 -18.92 8.79 -25.76
N GLN A 487 -19.20 7.88 -24.82
CA GLN A 487 -20.48 7.16 -24.74
C GLN A 487 -21.65 8.14 -24.56
N ASP A 488 -21.49 9.14 -23.70
CA ASP A 488 -22.47 10.22 -23.48
C ASP A 488 -22.77 11.02 -24.76
N ALA A 489 -21.74 11.29 -25.56
CA ALA A 489 -21.84 11.97 -26.86
C ALA A 489 -22.34 11.05 -28.00
N SER A 490 -22.59 9.77 -27.73
CA SER A 490 -23.07 8.80 -28.72
C SER A 490 -24.60 8.59 -28.66
N ALA A 491 -25.12 7.83 -29.62
CA ALA A 491 -26.52 7.40 -29.61
C ALA A 491 -26.89 6.58 -28.35
N GLU A 492 -25.93 5.89 -27.74
CA GLU A 492 -26.13 5.14 -26.50
C GLU A 492 -26.41 6.07 -25.30
N GLY A 493 -25.71 7.21 -25.22
CA GLY A 493 -25.96 8.28 -24.24
C GLY A 493 -27.21 9.14 -24.55
N GLY A 494 -27.88 8.86 -25.68
CA GLY A 494 -29.05 9.60 -26.17
C GLY A 494 -28.72 10.86 -26.96
N SER A 495 -27.46 11.04 -27.36
CA SER A 495 -27.02 12.12 -28.24
C SER A 495 -27.25 11.79 -29.72
N VAL A 496 -27.18 12.79 -30.60
CA VAL A 496 -27.32 12.57 -32.05
C VAL A 496 -26.14 11.74 -32.58
N PRO A 497 -26.36 10.76 -33.49
CA PRO A 497 -25.35 9.76 -33.84
C PRO A 497 -24.03 10.31 -34.39
N ALA A 498 -24.07 11.44 -35.13
CA ALA A 498 -22.88 12.04 -35.74
C ALA A 498 -22.04 12.87 -34.75
N CYS A 499 -22.49 13.07 -33.51
CA CYS A 499 -21.83 13.99 -32.57
C CYS A 499 -20.40 13.57 -32.25
N ALA A 500 -20.20 12.36 -31.72
CA ALA A 500 -18.88 11.86 -31.33
C ALA A 500 -17.88 11.90 -32.49
N ASP A 501 -18.28 11.43 -33.68
CA ASP A 501 -17.44 11.44 -34.88
C ASP A 501 -17.03 12.86 -35.32
N ASN A 502 -17.83 13.87 -34.97
CA ASN A 502 -17.59 15.27 -35.30
C ASN A 502 -16.79 16.03 -34.24
N VAL A 503 -16.36 15.40 -33.14
CA VAL A 503 -15.51 16.05 -32.12
C VAL A 503 -14.03 16.06 -32.52
N ASP A 504 -13.57 15.05 -33.27
CA ASP A 504 -12.17 14.97 -33.70
C ASP A 504 -11.89 15.95 -34.86
N VAL A 505 -11.17 17.03 -34.55
CA VAL A 505 -10.56 17.92 -35.55
C VAL A 505 -9.05 17.77 -35.50
N GLY A 506 -8.56 16.83 -36.30
CA GLY A 506 -7.17 16.75 -36.73
C GLY A 506 -6.74 18.02 -37.47
N GLY A 507 -6.34 19.06 -36.72
CA GLY A 507 -5.74 20.27 -37.29
C GLY A 507 -4.26 20.05 -37.64
N THR A 508 -3.88 20.28 -38.90
CA THR A 508 -2.49 20.50 -39.33
C THR A 508 -2.08 21.97 -39.13
N ASP A 509 -0.77 22.24 -39.10
CA ASP A 509 -0.16 23.53 -38.78
C ASP A 509 -0.67 24.74 -39.60
N ASP A 510 -1.17 24.53 -40.82
CA ASP A 510 -1.53 25.61 -41.76
C ASP A 510 -2.90 26.28 -41.47
N GLY A 511 -3.66 25.81 -40.46
CA GLY A 511 -5.04 26.25 -40.18
C GLY A 511 -5.25 27.18 -38.97
N ARG A 512 -4.22 27.54 -38.19
CA ARG A 512 -4.39 28.18 -36.86
C ARG A 512 -5.23 29.46 -36.84
N ARG A 513 -5.03 30.36 -37.80
CA ARG A 513 -5.87 31.58 -37.93
C ARG A 513 -7.31 31.27 -38.31
N ALA A 514 -7.54 30.24 -39.11
CA ALA A 514 -8.89 29.82 -39.49
C ALA A 514 -9.64 29.21 -38.30
N ILE A 515 -8.94 28.45 -37.45
CA ILE A 515 -9.48 27.93 -36.18
C ILE A 515 -9.95 29.08 -35.28
N GLY A 516 -9.09 30.09 -35.06
CA GLY A 516 -9.43 31.23 -34.22
C GLY A 516 -10.68 31.98 -34.69
N VAL A 517 -10.81 32.19 -36.01
CA VAL A 517 -11.99 32.84 -36.59
C VAL A 517 -13.24 31.94 -36.50
N ALA A 518 -13.13 30.66 -36.86
CA ALA A 518 -14.27 29.74 -36.89
C ALA A 518 -14.85 29.47 -35.50
N MET A 519 -13.99 29.26 -34.49
CA MET A 519 -14.40 29.04 -33.10
C MET A 519 -14.73 30.34 -32.35
N ARG A 520 -14.57 31.50 -32.99
CA ARG A 520 -14.80 32.83 -32.39
C ARG A 520 -13.92 33.06 -31.16
N LEU A 521 -12.62 32.76 -31.26
CA LEU A 521 -11.66 32.97 -30.16
C LEU A 521 -11.36 34.46 -29.95
N CYS A 522 -11.13 34.85 -28.70
CA CYS A 522 -10.75 36.20 -28.35
C CYS A 522 -9.31 36.53 -28.80
N PRO A 523 -8.95 37.81 -29.04
CA PRO A 523 -7.62 38.19 -29.52
C PRO A 523 -6.46 37.72 -28.63
N GLU A 524 -6.65 37.68 -27.31
CA GLU A 524 -5.69 37.18 -26.34
C GLU A 524 -5.53 35.65 -26.38
N SER A 525 -6.46 34.93 -26.99
CA SER A 525 -6.44 33.50 -27.29
C SER A 525 -6.02 33.25 -28.74
N SER A 526 -5.04 34.01 -29.23
CA SER A 526 -4.39 33.74 -30.51
C SER A 526 -3.61 32.41 -30.48
N LEU A 527 -3.66 31.66 -31.58
CA LEU A 527 -2.94 30.40 -31.75
C LEU A 527 -1.58 30.66 -32.42
N ASP A 528 -0.62 31.17 -31.64
CA ASP A 528 0.69 31.61 -32.14
C ASP A 528 1.72 30.47 -32.17
N SER A 529 1.54 29.46 -31.33
CA SER A 529 2.43 28.32 -31.16
C SER A 529 1.69 26.98 -31.24
N GLN A 530 2.43 25.88 -31.29
CA GLN A 530 1.83 24.55 -31.20
C GLN A 530 1.28 24.28 -29.80
N ASP A 531 1.91 24.86 -28.77
CA ASP A 531 1.45 24.76 -27.38
C ASP A 531 0.06 25.43 -27.22
N ASP A 532 -0.20 26.52 -27.94
CA ASP A 532 -1.54 27.15 -27.94
C ASP A 532 -2.60 26.25 -28.58
N VAL A 533 -2.24 25.46 -29.60
CA VAL A 533 -3.15 24.48 -30.22
C VAL A 533 -3.46 23.34 -29.24
N THR A 534 -2.44 22.85 -28.54
CA THR A 534 -2.63 21.85 -27.48
C THR A 534 -3.50 22.40 -26.36
N ALA A 535 -3.25 23.63 -25.90
CA ALA A 535 -4.06 24.27 -24.85
C ALA A 535 -5.52 24.47 -25.27
N LEU A 536 -5.77 24.87 -26.52
CA LEU A 536 -7.14 24.96 -27.07
C LEU A 536 -7.83 23.60 -27.10
N ARG A 537 -7.11 22.54 -27.50
CA ARG A 537 -7.62 21.18 -27.48
C ARG A 537 -7.99 20.78 -26.06
N ASP A 538 -7.05 20.85 -25.12
CA ASP A 538 -7.28 20.48 -23.72
C ASP A 538 -8.46 21.24 -23.10
N TRP A 539 -8.57 22.54 -23.38
CA TRP A 539 -9.71 23.37 -23.00
C TRP A 539 -11.02 22.86 -23.61
N ALA A 540 -11.05 22.58 -24.92
CA ALA A 540 -12.24 22.04 -25.59
C ALA A 540 -12.64 20.65 -25.06
N ALA A 541 -11.69 19.75 -24.77
CA ALA A 541 -11.97 18.47 -24.13
C ALA A 541 -12.57 18.68 -22.73
N SER A 542 -12.01 19.59 -21.94
CA SER A 542 -12.54 19.83 -20.60
C SER A 542 -13.99 20.33 -20.61
N ALA A 543 -14.43 21.03 -21.66
CA ALA A 543 -15.86 21.34 -21.84
C ALA A 543 -16.70 20.06 -21.88
N TRP A 544 -16.31 19.06 -22.66
CA TRP A 544 -17.02 17.78 -22.75
C TRP A 544 -16.99 17.01 -21.43
N ASP A 545 -15.85 17.02 -20.73
CA ASP A 545 -15.71 16.39 -19.42
C ASP A 545 -16.72 16.99 -18.42
N TYR A 546 -16.80 18.32 -18.34
CA TYR A 546 -17.76 19.01 -17.47
C TYR A 546 -19.21 18.84 -17.92
N LEU A 547 -19.50 18.87 -19.22
CA LEU A 547 -20.85 18.63 -19.74
C LEU A 547 -21.34 17.21 -19.38
N ALA A 548 -20.46 16.20 -19.49
CA ALA A 548 -20.77 14.82 -19.11
C ALA A 548 -21.00 14.68 -17.59
N MET A 549 -20.13 15.28 -16.76
CA MET A 549 -20.36 15.34 -15.31
C MET A 549 -21.70 15.99 -14.97
N GLY A 550 -22.05 17.06 -15.70
CA GLY A 550 -23.29 17.83 -15.53
C GLY A 550 -24.49 17.31 -16.30
N ASN A 551 -24.46 16.07 -16.80
CA ASN A 551 -25.46 15.53 -17.73
C ASN A 551 -26.83 15.22 -17.09
N TYR A 552 -27.33 16.12 -16.23
CA TYR A 552 -28.55 15.97 -15.44
C TYR A 552 -29.82 16.07 -16.29
N PRO A 553 -30.93 15.40 -15.88
CA PRO A 553 -32.20 15.43 -16.62
C PRO A 553 -32.98 16.74 -16.46
N PHE A 554 -32.43 17.74 -15.77
CA PHE A 554 -33.00 19.05 -15.52
C PHE A 554 -31.91 20.13 -15.59
N PRO A 555 -32.27 21.41 -15.83
CA PRO A 555 -31.28 22.50 -15.81
C PRO A 555 -30.60 22.61 -14.45
N SER A 556 -29.28 22.78 -14.45
CA SER A 556 -28.48 22.85 -13.21
C SER A 556 -27.31 23.83 -13.35
N SER A 557 -27.03 24.56 -12.28
CA SER A 557 -25.85 25.44 -12.17
C SER A 557 -24.70 24.78 -11.42
N TYR A 558 -24.83 23.52 -10.99
CA TYR A 558 -23.86 22.87 -10.11
C TYR A 558 -22.44 22.81 -10.71
N ILE A 559 -22.30 22.31 -11.94
CA ILE A 559 -21.01 22.15 -12.61
C ILE A 559 -20.35 23.48 -13.01
N VAL A 560 -21.14 24.56 -13.09
CA VAL A 560 -20.63 25.92 -13.34
C VAL A 560 -20.53 26.73 -12.04
N ASN A 561 -20.28 26.07 -10.90
CA ASN A 561 -20.13 26.70 -9.58
C ASN A 561 -21.26 27.68 -9.21
N GLY A 562 -22.51 27.30 -9.49
CA GLY A 562 -23.67 28.12 -9.15
C GLY A 562 -23.93 29.30 -10.10
N ALA A 563 -23.14 29.47 -11.17
CA ALA A 563 -23.34 30.53 -12.14
C ALA A 563 -24.69 30.41 -12.86
N LEU A 564 -25.30 31.56 -13.16
CA LEU A 564 -26.60 31.68 -13.85
C LEU A 564 -26.45 32.37 -15.21
N PRO A 565 -27.26 31.99 -16.22
CA PRO A 565 -28.28 30.93 -16.20
C PRO A 565 -27.66 29.53 -16.08
N PRO A 566 -28.39 28.53 -15.56
CA PRO A 566 -27.86 27.18 -15.42
C PRO A 566 -27.58 26.53 -16.78
N LEU A 567 -26.76 25.49 -16.79
CA LEU A 567 -26.68 24.58 -17.94
C LEU A 567 -28.06 23.99 -18.24
N PRO A 568 -28.40 23.73 -19.53
CA PRO A 568 -29.66 23.12 -19.89
C PRO A 568 -29.75 21.67 -19.38
N ALA A 569 -30.94 21.07 -19.42
CA ALA A 569 -31.09 19.64 -19.19
C ALA A 569 -30.36 18.84 -20.28
N PHE A 570 -29.70 17.75 -19.89
CA PHE A 570 -28.85 16.92 -20.75
C PHE A 570 -27.88 17.75 -21.61
N PRO A 571 -26.99 18.54 -20.99
CA PRO A 571 -26.13 19.50 -21.68
C PRO A 571 -25.18 18.87 -22.71
N VAL A 572 -24.81 17.58 -22.60
CA VAL A 572 -24.09 16.86 -23.67
C VAL A 572 -24.95 16.79 -24.94
N ARG A 573 -26.24 16.45 -24.80
CA ARG A 573 -27.16 16.40 -25.94
C ARG A 573 -27.33 17.79 -26.56
N ALA A 574 -27.46 18.82 -25.74
CA ALA A 574 -27.54 20.21 -26.21
C ALA A 574 -26.28 20.63 -27.01
N ALA A 575 -25.08 20.26 -26.55
CA ALA A 575 -23.84 20.49 -27.29
C ALA A 575 -23.82 19.68 -28.61
N CYS A 576 -24.24 18.42 -28.56
CA CYS A 576 -24.28 17.53 -29.70
C CYS A 576 -25.25 17.96 -30.81
N GLU A 577 -26.33 18.70 -30.50
CA GLU A 577 -27.21 19.28 -31.54
C GLU A 577 -26.47 20.19 -32.51
N HIS A 578 -25.39 20.86 -32.05
CA HIS A 578 -24.56 21.66 -32.95
C HIS A 578 -23.72 20.82 -33.92
N LEU A 579 -23.50 19.55 -33.59
CA LEU A 579 -22.67 18.58 -34.33
C LEU A 579 -23.53 17.49 -35.02
N ALA A 580 -24.83 17.73 -35.20
CA ALA A 580 -25.76 16.70 -35.67
C ALA A 580 -25.60 16.29 -37.15
N SER A 581 -24.94 17.11 -37.98
CA SER A 581 -24.85 16.85 -39.41
C SER A 581 -23.67 15.94 -39.76
N PRO A 582 -23.90 14.80 -40.44
CA PRO A 582 -22.82 13.90 -40.87
C PRO A 582 -21.95 14.48 -41.99
N ASP A 583 -22.39 15.57 -42.63
CA ASP A 583 -21.66 16.24 -43.70
C ASP A 583 -20.64 17.28 -43.16
N LEU A 584 -20.67 17.60 -41.86
CA LEU A 584 -19.75 18.59 -41.27
C LEU A 584 -18.26 18.33 -41.54
N PRO A 585 -17.75 17.08 -41.56
CA PRO A 585 -16.35 16.81 -41.88
C PRO A 585 -15.93 17.28 -43.29
N SER A 586 -16.89 17.45 -44.20
CA SER A 586 -16.63 17.98 -45.55
C SER A 586 -16.56 19.51 -45.61
N ASP A 587 -16.92 20.22 -44.54
CA ASP A 587 -16.79 21.67 -44.35
C ASP A 587 -15.97 21.99 -43.09
N PRO A 588 -14.62 22.05 -43.19
CA PRO A 588 -13.76 22.28 -42.02
C PRO A 588 -14.06 23.56 -41.25
N ALA A 589 -14.48 24.63 -41.92
CA ALA A 589 -14.83 25.89 -41.25
C ALA A 589 -16.18 25.77 -40.52
N GLY A 590 -17.16 25.11 -41.16
CA GLY A 590 -18.45 24.79 -40.55
C GLY A 590 -18.32 23.88 -39.33
N LEU A 591 -17.49 22.84 -39.41
CA LEU A 591 -17.18 21.92 -38.32
C LEU A 591 -16.55 22.66 -37.12
N LEU A 592 -15.51 23.46 -37.35
CA LEU A 592 -14.87 24.25 -36.29
C LEU A 592 -15.84 25.26 -35.67
N GLY A 593 -16.70 25.89 -36.46
CA GLY A 593 -17.74 26.77 -35.94
C GLY A 593 -18.82 26.03 -35.14
N ALA A 594 -19.16 24.80 -35.54
CA ALA A 594 -20.05 23.93 -34.78
C ALA A 594 -19.45 23.51 -33.45
N LEU A 595 -18.16 23.15 -33.44
CA LEU A 595 -17.42 22.83 -32.21
C LEU A 595 -17.33 24.02 -31.27
N GLY A 596 -17.04 25.22 -31.79
CA GLY A 596 -17.08 26.46 -31.01
C GLY A 596 -18.43 26.72 -30.34
N ARG A 597 -19.55 26.36 -30.99
CA ARG A 597 -20.89 26.42 -30.38
C ARG A 597 -21.13 25.31 -29.36
N ALA A 598 -20.68 24.08 -29.64
CA ALA A 598 -20.79 22.95 -28.75
C ALA A 598 -20.06 23.19 -27.42
N VAL A 599 -18.77 23.57 -27.46
CA VAL A 599 -18.02 23.95 -26.24
C VAL A 599 -18.58 25.22 -25.59
N GLY A 600 -19.23 26.08 -26.39
CA GLY A 600 -19.96 27.25 -25.93
C GLY A 600 -21.16 26.93 -25.04
N VAL A 601 -21.73 25.72 -25.08
CA VAL A 601 -22.76 25.30 -24.12
C VAL A 601 -22.22 25.33 -22.69
N PHE A 602 -20.93 25.05 -22.49
CA PHE A 602 -20.26 25.17 -21.20
C PHE A 602 -19.69 26.57 -20.98
N TYR A 603 -18.79 27.03 -21.85
CA TYR A 603 -18.04 28.28 -21.62
C TYR A 603 -18.81 29.56 -21.90
N ASN A 604 -19.90 29.50 -22.68
CA ASN A 604 -20.76 30.64 -22.99
C ASN A 604 -22.23 30.30 -22.66
N HIS A 605 -22.44 29.59 -21.54
CA HIS A 605 -23.77 29.21 -21.08
C HIS A 605 -24.68 30.43 -20.81
N THR A 606 -24.08 31.59 -20.52
CA THR A 606 -24.75 32.89 -20.40
C THR A 606 -25.26 33.44 -21.73
N GLY A 607 -24.64 33.05 -22.85
CA GLY A 607 -24.97 33.48 -24.20
C GLY A 607 -24.50 34.89 -24.56
N ASP A 608 -23.82 35.59 -23.66
CA ASP A 608 -23.43 37.01 -23.82
C ASP A 608 -21.96 37.22 -24.21
N LEU A 609 -21.14 36.17 -24.24
CA LEU A 609 -19.74 36.29 -24.68
C LEU A 609 -19.65 36.57 -26.18
N ALA A 610 -18.94 37.64 -26.52
CA ALA A 610 -18.64 38.01 -27.90
C ALA A 610 -17.62 37.07 -28.56
N CYS A 611 -16.73 36.46 -27.77
CA CYS A 611 -15.70 35.52 -28.18
C CYS A 611 -15.35 34.57 -27.02
N LEU A 612 -14.61 33.49 -27.31
CA LEU A 612 -14.20 32.47 -26.33
C LEU A 612 -12.70 32.60 -26.01
N SER A 613 -12.33 32.46 -24.74
CA SER A 613 -10.93 32.43 -24.30
C SER A 613 -10.60 31.05 -23.74
N PHE A 614 -9.58 30.39 -24.29
CA PHE A 614 -9.06 29.14 -23.73
C PHE A 614 -8.11 29.36 -22.54
N LYS A 615 -7.95 30.61 -22.10
CA LYS A 615 -7.10 31.00 -20.96
C LYS A 615 -7.89 31.20 -19.66
N GLU A 616 -9.22 31.16 -19.74
CA GLU A 616 -10.15 31.38 -18.63
C GLU A 616 -11.16 30.24 -18.59
N GLY A 617 -11.61 29.88 -17.39
CA GLY A 617 -12.72 28.98 -17.17
C GLY A 617 -14.07 29.65 -17.41
N PRO A 618 -15.20 28.99 -17.10
CA PRO A 618 -16.53 29.55 -17.28
C PRO A 618 -16.81 30.74 -16.34
N ASN A 619 -16.11 30.84 -15.21
CA ASN A 619 -16.22 31.94 -14.25
C ASN A 619 -14.98 32.01 -13.33
N PRO A 620 -14.77 33.13 -12.60
CA PRO A 620 -13.61 33.31 -11.73
C PRO A 620 -13.48 32.34 -10.55
N GLU A 621 -14.60 31.81 -10.05
CA GLU A 621 -14.60 30.87 -8.92
C GLU A 621 -14.06 29.51 -9.36
N THR A 622 -14.52 28.99 -10.50
CA THR A 622 -13.99 27.78 -11.12
C THR A 622 -12.48 27.89 -11.41
N ASP A 623 -12.01 29.08 -11.81
CA ASP A 623 -10.56 29.33 -12.01
C ASP A 623 -9.75 29.35 -10.71
N GLU A 624 -10.33 29.77 -9.60
CA GLU A 624 -9.67 29.73 -8.30
C GLU A 624 -9.58 28.29 -7.79
N ASP A 625 -10.69 27.57 -7.81
CA ASP A 625 -10.80 26.19 -7.35
C ASP A 625 -9.85 25.27 -8.14
N SER A 626 -9.80 25.43 -9.47
CA SER A 626 -8.89 24.69 -10.35
C SER A 626 -7.42 24.85 -9.95
N LYS A 627 -7.01 26.00 -9.40
CA LYS A 627 -5.63 26.22 -8.92
C LYS A 627 -5.34 25.45 -7.64
N PHE A 628 -6.27 25.41 -6.69
CA PHE A 628 -6.08 24.64 -5.46
C PHE A 628 -6.14 23.14 -5.72
N TRP A 629 -7.08 22.70 -6.56
CA TRP A 629 -7.18 21.33 -7.02
C TRP A 629 -5.90 20.89 -7.75
N GLY A 630 -5.36 21.75 -8.63
CA GLY A 630 -4.09 21.50 -9.31
C GLY A 630 -2.91 21.26 -8.36
N TYR A 631 -2.89 21.90 -7.18
CA TYR A 631 -1.90 21.59 -6.15
C TYR A 631 -2.13 20.21 -5.50
N GLN A 632 -3.39 19.86 -5.20
CA GLN A 632 -3.74 18.56 -4.65
C GLN A 632 -3.40 17.42 -5.63
N TYR A 633 -3.73 17.60 -6.92
CA TYR A 633 -3.32 16.69 -8.01
C TYR A 633 -1.80 16.50 -8.03
N CYS A 634 -1.04 17.60 -8.03
CA CYS A 634 0.41 17.57 -8.05
C CYS A 634 1.09 17.05 -6.76
N THR A 635 0.32 16.64 -5.74
CA THR A 635 0.87 16.14 -4.48
C THR A 635 0.31 14.78 -4.07
N GLU A 636 -1.00 14.62 -3.93
CA GLU A 636 -1.66 13.43 -3.39
C GLU A 636 -2.70 12.82 -4.34
N GLN A 637 -3.43 13.66 -5.07
CA GLN A 637 -4.52 13.27 -5.97
C GLN A 637 -3.97 12.90 -7.35
N TRP A 638 -2.91 12.09 -7.40
CA TRP A 638 -2.19 11.74 -8.62
C TRP A 638 -2.93 10.66 -9.42
N MET A 639 -3.74 11.08 -10.38
CA MET A 639 -4.65 10.23 -11.15
C MET A 639 -4.24 10.22 -12.63
N PRO A 640 -3.81 9.07 -13.19
CA PRO A 640 -3.50 8.94 -14.60
C PRO A 640 -4.76 8.94 -15.47
N PHE A 641 -4.80 9.83 -16.44
CA PHE A 641 -5.80 9.83 -17.52
C PHE A 641 -5.13 9.74 -18.87
N SER A 642 -5.81 9.11 -19.83
CA SER A 642 -5.34 8.97 -21.20
C SER A 642 -6.51 9.03 -22.16
N LYS A 643 -6.24 9.52 -23.36
CA LYS A 643 -7.13 9.45 -24.52
C LYS A 643 -6.38 8.68 -25.60
N ASP A 644 -7.00 7.73 -26.27
CA ASP A 644 -6.34 6.97 -27.33
C ASP A 644 -6.74 7.42 -28.74
N GLY A 645 -7.89 8.09 -28.88
CA GLY A 645 -8.47 8.50 -30.16
C GLY A 645 -8.91 7.34 -31.06
N GLU A 646 -9.01 6.13 -30.50
CA GLU A 646 -9.53 4.93 -31.17
C GLU A 646 -10.85 4.46 -30.54
N HIS A 647 -10.91 4.49 -29.20
CA HIS A 647 -12.07 4.09 -28.40
C HIS A 647 -12.76 5.29 -27.74
N ASP A 648 -12.20 6.48 -27.88
CA ASP A 648 -12.77 7.75 -27.47
C ASP A 648 -12.75 8.75 -28.64
N MET A 649 -13.59 9.79 -28.56
CA MET A 649 -13.78 10.81 -29.61
C MET A 649 -12.72 11.91 -29.61
N PHE A 650 -11.68 11.79 -28.78
CA PHE A 650 -10.67 12.83 -28.63
C PHE A 650 -9.40 12.51 -29.43
N TRP A 651 -8.46 13.44 -29.46
CA TRP A 651 -7.12 13.17 -30.01
C TRP A 651 -6.36 12.19 -29.11
N SER A 652 -5.42 11.46 -29.73
CA SER A 652 -4.51 10.60 -28.98
C SER A 652 -3.63 11.42 -28.03
N GLU A 653 -3.76 11.13 -26.75
CA GLU A 653 -3.04 11.75 -25.64
C GLU A 653 -2.72 10.65 -24.60
N PRO A 654 -1.71 9.82 -24.86
CA PRO A 654 -1.32 8.77 -23.93
C PRO A 654 -0.75 9.38 -22.64
N TRP A 655 -0.97 8.71 -21.51
CA TRP A 655 -0.45 9.14 -20.22
C TRP A 655 1.09 9.19 -20.21
N ASP A 656 1.65 10.39 -20.05
CA ASP A 656 3.08 10.62 -19.84
C ASP A 656 3.36 11.08 -18.40
N ASN A 657 3.79 10.13 -17.58
CA ASN A 657 4.13 10.38 -16.18
C ASN A 657 5.27 11.40 -16.01
N ASP A 658 6.28 11.38 -16.87
CA ASP A 658 7.47 12.21 -16.71
C ASP A 658 7.15 13.67 -17.08
N ALA A 659 6.39 13.88 -18.15
CA ALA A 659 5.87 15.18 -18.54
C ALA A 659 4.95 15.76 -17.45
N ALA A 660 4.01 14.97 -16.93
CA ALA A 660 3.11 15.41 -15.87
C ALA A 660 3.89 15.78 -14.58
N VAL A 661 4.90 14.99 -14.19
CA VAL A 661 5.77 15.31 -13.04
C VAL A 661 6.57 16.59 -13.28
N ALA A 662 7.06 16.81 -14.50
CA ALA A 662 7.76 18.04 -14.87
C ALA A 662 6.85 19.27 -14.74
N ALA A 663 5.61 19.19 -15.25
CA ALA A 663 4.62 20.26 -15.14
C ALA A 663 4.30 20.63 -13.69
N CYS A 664 4.17 19.64 -12.80
CA CYS A 664 3.97 19.87 -11.37
C CYS A 664 5.17 20.55 -10.69
N LYS A 665 6.39 20.16 -11.07
CA LYS A 665 7.62 20.81 -10.56
C LYS A 665 7.72 22.25 -11.02
N GLU A 666 7.41 22.52 -12.28
CA GLU A 666 7.42 23.87 -12.85
C GLU A 666 6.37 24.77 -12.20
N THR A 667 5.13 24.28 -12.12
CA THR A 667 3.99 25.07 -11.64
C THR A 667 4.03 25.29 -10.13
N TRP A 668 4.40 24.27 -9.35
CA TRP A 668 4.22 24.28 -7.89
C TRP A 668 5.52 24.06 -7.10
N GLY A 669 6.62 23.68 -7.75
CA GLY A 669 7.87 23.34 -7.06
C GLY A 669 7.77 22.07 -6.22
N VAL A 670 6.77 21.20 -6.47
CA VAL A 670 6.55 19.95 -5.75
C VAL A 670 6.76 18.76 -6.68
N THR A 671 7.02 17.60 -6.09
CA THR A 671 7.03 16.33 -6.81
C THR A 671 5.83 15.51 -6.33
N PRO A 672 4.96 15.03 -7.23
CA PRO A 672 3.84 14.18 -6.87
C PRO A 672 4.29 12.95 -6.09
N ARG A 673 3.40 12.39 -5.26
CA ARG A 673 3.59 11.11 -4.58
C ARG A 673 2.63 10.08 -5.21
N PRO A 674 3.01 9.42 -6.32
CA PRO A 674 2.05 8.72 -7.18
C PRO A 674 1.27 7.59 -6.52
N LEU A 675 1.88 6.92 -5.53
CA LEU A 675 1.28 5.79 -4.82
C LEU A 675 0.66 6.20 -3.47
N TRP A 676 0.66 7.49 -3.13
CA TRP A 676 0.27 7.92 -1.78
C TRP A 676 -1.18 7.61 -1.45
N ALA A 677 -2.10 7.88 -2.38
CA ALA A 677 -3.51 7.55 -2.20
C ALA A 677 -3.73 6.06 -1.95
N THR A 678 -3.15 5.17 -2.77
CA THR A 678 -3.24 3.71 -2.58
C THR A 678 -2.60 3.25 -1.27
N VAL A 679 -1.47 3.82 -0.87
CA VAL A 679 -0.79 3.49 0.40
C VAL A 679 -1.61 3.93 1.60
N GLN A 680 -2.18 5.13 1.56
CA GLN A 680 -2.91 5.70 2.70
C GLN A 680 -4.31 5.16 2.84
N TRP A 681 -5.02 5.01 1.73
CA TRP A 681 -6.45 4.73 1.72
C TRP A 681 -6.78 3.27 1.41
N GLY A 682 -5.79 2.45 1.08
CA GLY A 682 -5.95 0.99 0.94
C GLY A 682 -6.40 0.50 -0.43
N GLY A 683 -6.69 1.42 -1.36
CA GLY A 683 -7.05 1.11 -2.74
C GLY A 683 -8.26 0.17 -2.87
N LYS A 684 -8.18 -0.79 -3.78
CA LYS A 684 -9.22 -1.83 -4.01
C LYS A 684 -9.44 -2.78 -2.83
N LYS A 685 -8.59 -2.77 -1.80
CA LYS A 685 -8.68 -3.69 -0.64
C LYS A 685 -9.55 -3.12 0.49
N LEU A 686 -10.83 -2.94 0.20
CA LEU A 686 -11.79 -2.32 1.14
C LEU A 686 -12.46 -3.32 2.13
N GLY A 687 -12.05 -4.60 2.15
CA GLY A 687 -12.71 -5.64 2.96
C GLY A 687 -12.66 -5.43 4.49
N ALA A 688 -11.83 -4.52 4.99
CA ALA A 688 -11.79 -4.12 6.39
C ALA A 688 -12.78 -2.99 6.73
N ALA A 689 -13.26 -2.25 5.73
CA ALA A 689 -14.23 -1.17 5.91
C ALA A 689 -15.63 -1.70 6.26
N SER A 690 -16.49 -0.81 6.73
CA SER A 690 -17.91 -1.08 6.92
C SER A 690 -18.74 0.20 6.81
N ASN A 691 -20.02 0.03 6.48
CA ASN A 691 -21.04 1.08 6.45
C ASN A 691 -20.72 2.18 5.44
N ILE A 692 -20.51 1.78 4.18
CA ILE A 692 -20.23 2.67 3.06
C ILE A 692 -21.11 2.26 1.88
N VAL A 693 -21.96 3.17 1.43
CA VAL A 693 -22.64 3.06 0.13
C VAL A 693 -21.82 3.86 -0.88
N PHE A 694 -21.37 3.20 -1.95
CA PHE A 694 -20.77 3.85 -3.11
C PHE A 694 -21.82 3.95 -4.22
N SER A 695 -22.47 5.09 -4.37
CA SER A 695 -23.38 5.35 -5.49
C SER A 695 -22.61 5.86 -6.72
N ASN A 696 -22.95 5.41 -7.93
CA ASN A 696 -22.33 5.88 -9.17
C ASN A 696 -23.38 5.97 -10.29
N GLY A 697 -23.40 7.12 -10.98
CA GLY A 697 -24.10 7.29 -12.24
C GLY A 697 -23.33 6.68 -13.40
N LEU A 698 -24.00 6.07 -14.40
CA LEU A 698 -23.29 5.52 -15.58
C LEU A 698 -23.04 6.55 -16.69
N LEU A 699 -23.66 7.73 -16.64
CA LEU A 699 -23.30 8.89 -17.48
C LEU A 699 -22.14 9.69 -16.86
N ASP A 700 -21.76 9.37 -15.62
CA ASP A 700 -20.65 10.04 -14.95
C ASP A 700 -19.31 9.42 -15.39
N PRO A 701 -18.40 10.19 -16.03
CA PRO A 701 -17.10 9.66 -16.44
C PRO A 701 -16.21 9.26 -15.25
N TRP A 702 -16.46 9.79 -14.05
CA TRP A 702 -15.77 9.37 -12.82
C TRP A 702 -16.14 7.97 -12.35
N SER A 703 -17.26 7.40 -12.84
CA SER A 703 -17.69 6.04 -12.49
C SER A 703 -16.68 4.97 -12.92
N GLY A 704 -15.87 5.24 -13.96
CA GLY A 704 -14.78 4.36 -14.40
C GLY A 704 -13.70 4.14 -13.33
N GLY A 705 -13.56 5.08 -12.39
CA GLY A 705 -12.68 4.99 -11.23
C GLY A 705 -13.40 4.66 -9.92
N GLY A 706 -14.72 4.44 -9.97
CA GLY A 706 -15.58 4.21 -8.80
C GLY A 706 -15.67 2.74 -8.37
N VAL A 707 -16.42 2.50 -7.29
CA VAL A 707 -16.75 1.16 -6.81
C VAL A 707 -18.08 0.72 -7.42
N LEU A 708 -18.02 -0.11 -8.46
CA LEU A 708 -19.21 -0.51 -9.23
C LEU A 708 -19.84 -1.85 -8.79
N GLY A 709 -19.36 -2.45 -7.70
CA GLY A 709 -19.88 -3.71 -7.19
C GLY A 709 -19.73 -3.85 -5.68
N ASN A 710 -20.60 -4.65 -5.08
CA ASN A 710 -20.59 -4.89 -3.64
C ASN A 710 -19.26 -5.51 -3.19
N VAL A 711 -18.58 -4.86 -2.24
CA VAL A 711 -17.34 -5.36 -1.66
C VAL A 711 -17.63 -6.29 -0.49
N SER A 712 -18.59 -5.93 0.36
CA SER A 712 -18.98 -6.75 1.51
C SER A 712 -20.42 -6.46 1.94
N ALA A 713 -21.35 -7.33 1.54
CA ALA A 713 -22.74 -7.23 2.00
C ALA A 713 -22.88 -7.39 3.52
N ALA A 714 -22.06 -8.25 4.14
CA ALA A 714 -22.09 -8.49 5.59
C ALA A 714 -21.62 -7.27 6.43
N LYS A 715 -20.93 -6.32 5.81
CA LYS A 715 -20.42 -5.11 6.45
C LYS A 715 -20.99 -3.83 5.84
N ASP A 716 -22.04 -3.95 5.02
CA ASP A 716 -22.62 -2.83 4.28
C ASP A 716 -21.60 -1.98 3.52
N VAL A 717 -20.66 -2.63 2.81
CA VAL A 717 -19.79 -1.96 1.82
C VAL A 717 -20.33 -2.33 0.45
N VAL A 718 -21.23 -1.50 -0.06
CA VAL A 718 -22.09 -1.81 -1.20
C VAL A 718 -21.98 -0.76 -2.29
N ALA A 719 -22.31 -1.15 -3.52
CA ALA A 719 -22.39 -0.26 -4.67
C ALA A 719 -23.85 -0.08 -5.08
N VAL A 720 -24.24 1.15 -5.42
CA VAL A 720 -25.55 1.51 -5.95
C VAL A 720 -25.34 2.15 -7.32
N ILE A 721 -25.88 1.55 -8.37
CA ILE A 721 -25.66 2.01 -9.75
C ILE A 721 -26.91 2.72 -10.24
N ILE A 722 -26.73 3.89 -10.86
CA ILE A 722 -27.79 4.76 -11.38
C ILE A 722 -27.56 4.90 -12.89
N PRO A 723 -28.16 4.03 -13.73
CA PRO A 723 -27.83 3.98 -15.16
C PRO A 723 -28.00 5.31 -15.89
N GLU A 724 -29.07 6.05 -15.61
CA GLU A 724 -29.36 7.35 -16.21
C GLU A 724 -28.79 8.54 -15.42
N GLY A 725 -27.98 8.26 -14.39
CA GLY A 725 -27.39 9.27 -13.52
C GLY A 725 -26.08 9.80 -14.09
N ALA A 726 -25.94 11.13 -14.06
CA ALA A 726 -24.64 11.81 -14.20
C ALA A 726 -23.96 11.92 -12.82
N HIS A 727 -23.06 12.87 -12.64
CA HIS A 727 -22.23 12.98 -11.43
C HIS A 727 -23.06 13.19 -10.16
N HIS A 728 -23.06 12.18 -9.26
CA HIS A 728 -23.77 12.09 -7.98
C HIS A 728 -25.22 12.64 -7.99
N LEU A 729 -26.02 12.26 -9.00
CA LEU A 729 -27.42 12.68 -9.14
C LEU A 729 -28.29 12.30 -7.92
N ASP A 730 -27.96 11.22 -7.22
CA ASP A 730 -28.59 10.76 -5.97
C ASP A 730 -28.57 11.82 -4.86
N LEU A 731 -27.51 12.62 -4.77
CA LEU A 731 -27.41 13.66 -3.76
C LEU A 731 -28.28 14.90 -4.04
N MET A 732 -28.67 15.11 -5.30
CA MET A 732 -29.44 16.28 -5.73
C MET A 732 -30.83 16.34 -5.08
N PHE A 733 -31.44 17.53 -5.05
CA PHE A 733 -32.86 17.67 -4.69
C PHE A 733 -33.75 16.83 -5.59
N SER A 734 -34.82 16.28 -5.02
CA SER A 734 -35.82 15.55 -5.77
C SER A 734 -36.44 16.44 -6.85
N ASN A 735 -36.47 15.94 -8.08
CA ASN A 735 -36.96 16.66 -9.24
C ASN A 735 -38.02 15.83 -9.99
N PRO A 736 -39.08 16.45 -10.55
CA PRO A 736 -40.04 15.72 -11.39
C PRO A 736 -39.41 14.97 -12.57
N ALA A 737 -38.28 15.46 -13.09
CA ALA A 737 -37.53 14.85 -14.19
C ALA A 737 -36.61 13.68 -13.74
N ASP A 738 -36.55 13.38 -12.44
CA ASP A 738 -35.70 12.30 -11.93
C ASP A 738 -36.09 10.94 -12.54
N PRO A 739 -35.12 10.19 -13.10
CA PRO A 739 -35.36 8.85 -13.61
C PRO A 739 -35.79 7.90 -12.47
N PRO A 740 -36.49 6.80 -12.78
CA PRO A 740 -36.86 5.81 -11.78
C PRO A 740 -35.66 5.27 -10.98
N SER A 741 -34.52 5.08 -11.65
CA SER A 741 -33.30 4.53 -11.03
C SER A 741 -32.75 5.38 -9.87
N VAL A 742 -32.74 6.71 -9.97
CA VAL A 742 -32.26 7.56 -8.86
C VAL A 742 -33.24 7.56 -7.69
N LYS A 743 -34.55 7.46 -7.96
CA LYS A 743 -35.57 7.33 -6.91
C LYS A 743 -35.39 6.04 -6.12
N GLU A 744 -35.10 4.94 -6.83
CA GLU A 744 -34.78 3.65 -6.22
C GLU A 744 -33.45 3.70 -5.44
N ALA A 745 -32.41 4.33 -5.99
CA ALA A 745 -31.11 4.51 -5.32
C ALA A 745 -31.26 5.26 -3.99
N ARG A 746 -31.95 6.42 -3.99
CA ARG A 746 -32.21 7.20 -2.77
C ARG A 746 -32.98 6.41 -1.70
N ALA A 747 -33.93 5.56 -2.12
CA ALA A 747 -34.65 4.69 -1.19
C ALA A 747 -33.74 3.62 -0.57
N VAL A 748 -32.82 3.05 -1.35
CA VAL A 748 -31.80 2.11 -0.85
C VAL A 748 -30.84 2.81 0.12
N GLU A 749 -30.34 3.99 -0.24
CA GLU A 749 -29.46 4.81 0.60
C GLU A 749 -30.12 5.13 1.95
N GLU A 750 -31.37 5.62 1.94
CA GLU A 750 -32.14 5.88 3.15
C GLU A 750 -32.28 4.63 4.03
N SER A 751 -32.48 3.45 3.42
CA SER A 751 -32.59 2.20 4.19
C SER A 751 -31.30 1.88 4.95
N TYR A 752 -30.13 2.13 4.36
CA TYR A 752 -28.83 1.99 5.03
C TYR A 752 -28.62 3.06 6.10
N ILE A 753 -28.97 4.32 5.81
CA ILE A 753 -28.91 5.43 6.76
C ILE A 753 -29.74 5.10 8.01
N ALA A 754 -30.99 4.68 7.83
CA ALA A 754 -31.89 4.29 8.91
C ALA A 754 -31.32 3.13 9.74
N LYS A 755 -30.76 2.12 9.06
CA LYS A 755 -30.10 0.97 9.70
C LYS A 755 -28.93 1.42 10.57
N TRP A 756 -28.00 2.21 10.03
CA TRP A 756 -26.79 2.61 10.75
C TRP A 756 -27.09 3.54 11.93
N ILE A 757 -28.08 4.43 11.81
CA ILE A 757 -28.55 5.26 12.92
C ILE A 757 -29.11 4.36 14.04
N SER A 758 -29.95 3.39 13.70
CA SER A 758 -30.51 2.43 14.66
C SER A 758 -29.42 1.61 15.33
N GLU A 759 -28.46 1.09 14.57
CA GLU A 759 -27.33 0.33 15.11
C GLU A 759 -26.47 1.17 16.04
N ALA A 760 -26.14 2.41 15.67
CA ALA A 760 -25.35 3.33 16.50
C ALA A 760 -26.01 3.57 17.86
N ARG A 761 -27.32 3.84 17.89
CA ARG A 761 -28.07 4.04 19.14
C ARG A 761 -28.15 2.80 20.02
N ASN A 762 -28.12 1.62 19.42
CA ASN A 762 -28.17 0.35 20.14
C ASN A 762 -26.78 -0.15 20.58
N ARG A 763 -25.69 0.57 20.25
CA ARG A 763 -24.36 0.22 20.76
C ARG A 763 -24.33 0.45 22.27
N PRO A 764 -23.75 -0.47 23.05
CA PRO A 764 -23.52 -0.23 24.46
C PRO A 764 -22.66 1.04 24.61
N ALA A 765 -23.14 2.00 25.41
CA ALA A 765 -22.35 3.18 25.75
C ALA A 765 -20.98 2.72 26.27
N LEU A 766 -19.92 3.21 25.64
CA LEU A 766 -18.57 2.96 26.15
C LEU A 766 -18.49 3.60 27.55
N PRO A 767 -17.79 2.96 28.52
CA PRO A 767 -17.59 3.58 29.82
C PRO A 767 -17.02 4.99 29.61
N PRO A 768 -17.53 6.02 30.30
CA PRO A 768 -17.07 7.38 30.11
C PRO A 768 -15.55 7.41 30.25
N LEU A 769 -14.86 7.87 29.19
CA LEU A 769 -13.43 8.10 29.24
C LEU A 769 -13.17 9.08 30.39
N LEU A 770 -12.27 8.73 31.31
CA LEU A 770 -11.84 9.53 32.48
C LEU A 770 -11.32 10.95 32.14
N HIS A 771 -11.33 11.37 30.87
CA HIS A 771 -10.73 12.59 30.36
C HIS A 771 -11.66 13.81 30.27
N SER A 772 -12.99 13.65 30.37
CA SER A 772 -13.92 14.79 30.27
C SER A 772 -13.70 15.84 31.37
N ALA A 773 -13.33 15.43 32.59
CA ALA A 773 -13.09 16.36 33.69
C ALA A 773 -11.79 17.19 33.54
N ALA A 774 -10.74 16.63 32.92
CA ALA A 774 -9.46 17.32 32.77
C ALA A 774 -9.46 18.32 31.61
N TYR A 775 -10.21 18.02 30.54
CA TYR A 775 -10.35 18.91 29.39
C TYR A 775 -11.25 20.12 29.70
N MET A 776 -12.35 19.88 30.43
CA MET A 776 -13.24 20.95 30.94
C MET A 776 -12.51 21.91 31.88
N ALA A 777 -11.63 21.40 32.75
CA ALA A 777 -10.83 22.22 33.66
C ALA A 777 -9.79 23.11 32.93
N ALA A 778 -9.33 22.70 31.75
CA ALA A 778 -8.40 23.50 30.95
C ALA A 778 -9.11 24.68 30.26
N ARG A 779 -10.30 24.47 29.67
CA ARG A 779 -11.08 25.56 29.04
C ARG A 779 -11.60 26.59 30.04
N SER A 780 -11.97 26.19 31.26
CA SER A 780 -12.38 27.14 32.32
C SER A 780 -11.24 27.99 32.88
N SER A 781 -9.98 27.73 32.49
CA SER A 781 -8.82 28.54 32.88
C SER A 781 -8.39 29.57 31.82
N GLU A 782 -9.02 29.54 30.64
CA GLU A 782 -8.77 30.48 29.53
C GLU A 782 -9.96 31.42 29.23
N ALA A 783 -11.09 31.27 29.92
CA ALA A 783 -12.19 32.25 30.00
C ALA A 783 -12.10 33.05 31.31
#